data_AF-A0AAP8G4H6-F1
#
_entry.id   AF-A0AAP8G4H6-F1
#
_cell.length_a   1.000
_cell.length_b   1.000
_cell.length_c   1.000
_cell.angle_alpha   90.00
_cell.angle_beta   90.00
_cell.angle_gamma   90.00
#
_symmetry.space_group_name_H-M   'P 1'
#
loop_
_entity.id
_entity.type
_entity.pdbx_description
1 polymer ?
#
loop_
_entity_poly.entity_id
_entity_poly.type
_entity_poly.pdbx_seq_one_letter_code
_entity_poly.pdbx_strand_id
1 'polypeptide(L)'
;MGFIKQALLALLLCAMSAAHATHIGYTATALGGTQWRYDYTVSNTTLGVPIGEFTLFFNVGQYANLHNVSTAPGWDVLLVQPDPAIPASGYLDALALAGGINPGATATGFSVTFDYLGAGSPGAQPFSILDPVSFIELDSGSTQPAAIALPSTYWLLLAGVLAMLCLRRRQLAAAVLAPLLALSLCACGGSNDPTQPPTPKVMLAADADTLGPDTAVPLAASADAGQAAGPFTVTALRKVGEQRINRRTYEYTFRISIRNNGSEAAGNVRAILASVPAGASIVDDSVLAGGIDAGATVTPDDTITLRIDRTRPFELGGLAWNITSGASVALDPVRPAQVVSLPLAELGFPAGADKVAASGAVTDVLLKDGSLRFSTPGDTGEDQHAQFFVTKGNIVTTLDLLIQSELPTALQVYVEPLENGSLPPAPPKLAIGGLGQNNTLQPGGLSFRLEGVAPMNLRNDSGGFLAAQSGAPVAIHSYWVFHADTGSFSISATAMQQLLNVLPAGALQLHLNFVTQDGEFAVSYALTVIKAATVLQGQMRTPAGGNASGLAGKKILLTGYNFHLRRVAVIDAAGAFHFDGVIPDTYQLTLNDLDHPNVVGISTAIFPTSTIVNVSITYPYAAGPGLQTATAPWTAAAVTQDGAAPPARQAAQAMAAPAPATPQDEDEDNTQSFTATAGPQNQTVVRPFSYTVPKGTQDVGVKITVRTAEYPTYTTQQSQYNDTWSYVVVGLPGVDLASMGAVNQSHFTQGTTVRTECVDVSQATRTGPLLITGAVSATNIGDSLLATLATVELSLACKGLKITRARLFPINADLHPVLQPRNLTHNLPGPYVSVPQNTPDRHTISLEVRYSPERVNLTEVNIGMSADGANPAFSTVNLLDQANIRGKDRITFPRLKLPDFPGPKIDRKAVLTVRLKGRVGNANAVSDPAEGGQVALKGDTAFIPLYLAHNEVALAKRRYGPRDDGGDSWATRLTIAWLAGKPYRFNDISGQHVTQEASGRSILDHDGHSDGQQIDMRYADGAGGYSDELGGLGNGAAILQLINDAQAEVAAGLPKKPKLARLGAWITANRAMLTLEAGAASTRVVYIGHRFIKLALIDGCFASPPHARIPGVPVWTKPLKVSIDPSHLHHWHLSMTAHP
;
A
#
# COMPACT_ATOMS: atom_id res chain seq x y z
N MET A 1 24.94 -51.57 48.98
CA MET A 1 24.06 -50.66 48.21
C MET A 1 24.57 -50.30 46.81
N GLY A 2 25.89 -50.22 46.54
CA GLY A 2 26.40 -49.85 45.20
C GLY A 2 25.99 -50.78 44.04
N PHE A 3 26.09 -52.10 44.23
CA PHE A 3 25.82 -53.09 43.16
C PHE A 3 24.37 -53.08 42.62
N ILE A 4 23.37 -52.84 43.47
CA ILE A 4 21.96 -52.74 43.02
C ILE A 4 21.77 -51.48 42.18
N LYS A 5 22.42 -50.36 42.53
CA LYS A 5 22.39 -49.14 41.71
C LYS A 5 23.06 -49.32 40.35
N GLN A 6 24.18 -50.05 40.28
CA GLN A 6 24.86 -50.34 39.00
C GLN A 6 24.05 -51.30 38.12
N ALA A 7 23.41 -52.32 38.70
CA ALA A 7 22.51 -53.22 37.97
C ALA A 7 21.24 -52.49 37.48
N LEU A 8 20.62 -51.63 38.29
CA LEU A 8 19.50 -50.79 37.85
C LEU A 8 19.91 -49.79 36.78
N LEU A 9 21.09 -49.17 36.89
CA LEU A 9 21.57 -48.21 35.89
C LEU A 9 21.84 -48.89 34.54
N ALA A 10 22.40 -50.11 34.55
CA ALA A 10 22.54 -50.93 33.34
C ALA A 10 21.18 -51.34 32.76
N LEU A 11 20.19 -51.67 33.59
CA LEU A 11 18.83 -51.97 33.11
C LEU A 11 18.11 -50.73 32.54
N LEU A 12 18.28 -49.54 33.15
CA LEU A 12 17.72 -48.28 32.64
C LEU A 12 18.39 -47.86 31.32
N LEU A 13 19.71 -48.03 31.19
CA LEU A 13 20.42 -47.77 29.93
C LEU A 13 20.00 -48.73 28.81
N CYS A 14 19.58 -49.96 29.14
CA CYS A 14 18.98 -50.89 28.18
C CYS A 14 17.48 -50.64 27.92
N ALA A 15 16.83 -49.78 28.70
CA ALA A 15 15.40 -49.43 28.57
C ALA A 15 15.15 -48.07 27.92
N MET A 16 16.21 -47.34 27.56
CA MET A 16 16.09 -46.17 26.68
C MET A 16 15.86 -46.65 25.24
N SER A 17 14.60 -46.69 24.82
CA SER A 17 14.25 -46.73 23.41
C SER A 17 14.98 -45.61 22.69
N ALA A 18 15.83 -45.94 21.72
CA ALA A 18 16.39 -44.92 20.86
C ALA A 18 15.23 -44.22 20.13
N ALA A 19 15.26 -42.90 20.04
CA ALA A 19 14.38 -42.15 19.16
C ALA A 19 14.81 -42.45 17.71
N HIS A 20 14.27 -43.53 17.15
CA HIS A 20 14.50 -43.92 15.76
C HIS A 20 13.67 -43.02 14.85
N ALA A 21 14.33 -42.16 14.06
CA ALA A 21 13.71 -41.34 12.99
C ALA A 21 12.90 -42.19 11.99
N THR A 22 12.09 -41.57 11.12
CA THR A 22 11.53 -42.27 9.95
C THR A 22 12.67 -42.95 9.19
N HIS A 23 12.58 -44.25 8.98
CA HIS A 23 13.71 -45.01 8.42
C HIS A 23 13.49 -45.30 6.94
N ILE A 24 14.34 -44.71 6.09
CA ILE A 24 14.46 -45.09 4.67
C ILE A 24 15.76 -45.86 4.47
N GLY A 25 15.64 -47.16 4.21
CA GLY A 25 16.75 -48.03 3.83
C GLY A 25 17.01 -48.00 2.33
N TYR A 26 18.27 -48.09 1.89
CA TYR A 26 18.66 -48.19 0.48
C TYR A 26 19.61 -49.35 0.20
N THR A 27 19.56 -49.89 -1.02
CA THR A 27 20.58 -50.79 -1.59
C THR A 27 21.09 -50.19 -2.89
N ALA A 28 22.41 -50.06 -3.04
CA ALA A 28 23.05 -49.54 -4.26
C ALA A 28 23.57 -50.69 -5.14
N THR A 29 23.11 -50.76 -6.40
CA THR A 29 23.52 -51.78 -7.37
C THR A 29 24.19 -51.11 -8.57
N ALA A 30 25.43 -51.49 -8.89
CA ALA A 30 26.10 -51.04 -10.10
C ALA A 30 25.51 -51.74 -11.34
N LEU A 31 25.13 -50.98 -12.36
CA LEU A 31 24.60 -51.51 -13.62
C LEU A 31 25.65 -51.51 -14.75
N GLY A 32 26.72 -50.72 -14.60
CA GLY A 32 27.87 -50.68 -15.51
C GLY A 32 28.31 -49.25 -15.82
N GLY A 33 29.63 -49.04 -16.00
CA GLY A 33 30.18 -47.70 -16.20
C GLY A 33 29.89 -46.78 -14.99
N THR A 34 29.35 -45.59 -15.25
CA THR A 34 28.87 -44.65 -14.22
C THR A 34 27.47 -44.97 -13.70
N GLN A 35 26.77 -45.97 -14.26
CA GLN A 35 25.35 -46.17 -13.99
C GLN A 35 25.10 -47.06 -12.76
N TRP A 36 24.24 -46.56 -11.87
CA TRP A 36 23.82 -47.22 -10.64
C TRP A 36 22.30 -47.19 -10.49
N ARG A 37 21.77 -48.12 -9.69
CA ARG A 37 20.39 -48.15 -9.25
C ARG A 37 20.33 -48.16 -7.72
N TYR A 38 19.41 -47.39 -7.17
CA TYR A 38 18.97 -47.56 -5.78
C TYR A 38 17.64 -48.29 -5.72
N ASP A 39 17.52 -49.19 -4.74
CA ASP A 39 16.28 -49.82 -4.32
C ASP A 39 16.00 -49.44 -2.85
N TYR A 40 14.81 -48.88 -2.59
CA TYR A 40 14.45 -48.28 -1.30
C TYR A 40 13.37 -49.05 -0.53
N THR A 41 13.48 -49.00 0.78
CA THR A 41 12.51 -49.50 1.77
C THR A 41 12.15 -48.37 2.73
N VAL A 42 10.88 -47.98 2.78
CA VAL A 42 10.41 -46.83 3.58
C VAL A 42 9.58 -47.32 4.76
N SER A 43 10.00 -47.02 5.98
CA SER A 43 9.37 -47.48 7.23
C SER A 43 8.92 -46.28 8.07
N ASN A 44 7.62 -46.20 8.38
CA ASN A 44 7.08 -45.16 9.25
C ASN A 44 7.27 -45.55 10.73
N THR A 45 8.39 -45.11 11.32
CA THR A 45 8.82 -45.49 12.68
C THR A 45 8.65 -44.37 13.73
N THR A 46 8.51 -43.11 13.32
CA THR A 46 8.28 -41.94 14.21
C THR A 46 6.88 -41.37 14.16
N LEU A 47 6.33 -41.21 12.95
CA LEU A 47 5.20 -40.30 12.74
C LEU A 47 3.91 -40.92 13.27
N GLY A 48 3.19 -40.13 14.09
CA GLY A 48 1.84 -40.49 14.55
C GLY A 48 0.77 -40.43 13.46
N VAL A 49 1.16 -40.06 12.23
CA VAL A 49 0.31 -39.95 11.04
C VAL A 49 0.89 -40.80 9.90
N PRO A 50 0.09 -41.25 8.92
CA PRO A 50 0.61 -41.97 7.76
C PRO A 50 1.55 -41.10 6.91
N ILE A 51 2.62 -41.69 6.37
CA ILE A 51 3.44 -41.04 5.33
C ILE A 51 2.59 -40.95 4.06
N GLY A 52 2.15 -39.74 3.71
CA GLY A 52 1.40 -39.44 2.48
C GLY A 52 2.29 -39.10 1.29
N GLU A 53 3.36 -38.33 1.52
CA GLU A 53 4.33 -37.94 0.49
C GLU A 53 5.76 -38.00 1.05
N PHE A 54 6.73 -38.45 0.25
CA PHE A 54 8.15 -38.37 0.58
C PHE A 54 9.01 -38.02 -0.63
N THR A 55 10.10 -37.31 -0.38
CA THR A 55 11.04 -36.84 -1.41
C THR A 55 12.45 -37.31 -1.08
N LEU A 56 13.15 -37.89 -2.06
CA LEU A 56 14.56 -38.30 -2.00
C LEU A 56 15.38 -37.35 -2.87
N PHE A 57 16.46 -36.77 -2.32
CA PHE A 57 17.25 -35.75 -3.01
C PHE A 57 18.58 -36.29 -3.56
N PHE A 58 18.89 -35.90 -4.80
CA PHE A 58 20.08 -36.28 -5.56
C PHE A 58 20.93 -35.04 -5.82
N ASN A 59 22.03 -34.91 -5.07
CA ASN A 59 22.83 -33.69 -5.02
C ASN A 59 23.40 -33.28 -6.40
N VAL A 60 23.37 -31.98 -6.68
CA VAL A 60 23.90 -31.41 -7.92
C VAL A 60 25.40 -31.66 -8.01
N GLY A 61 25.88 -32.07 -9.20
CA GLY A 61 27.28 -32.40 -9.44
C GLY A 61 27.74 -33.79 -8.94
N GLN A 62 26.94 -34.51 -8.15
CA GLN A 62 27.21 -35.91 -7.75
C GLN A 62 26.37 -36.92 -8.54
N TYR A 63 25.20 -36.52 -9.02
CA TYR A 63 24.25 -37.37 -9.73
C TYR A 63 23.83 -36.71 -11.05
N ALA A 64 23.52 -37.50 -12.07
CA ALA A 64 22.96 -37.07 -13.34
C ALA A 64 22.04 -38.15 -13.94
N ASN A 65 21.30 -37.82 -14.99
CA ASN A 65 20.48 -38.76 -15.77
C ASN A 65 19.58 -39.67 -14.91
N LEU A 66 18.82 -39.11 -13.98
CA LEU A 66 17.82 -39.84 -13.20
C LEU A 66 16.75 -40.42 -14.15
N HIS A 67 16.53 -41.74 -14.14
CA HIS A 67 15.56 -42.43 -15.00
C HIS A 67 15.17 -43.82 -14.44
N ASN A 68 14.39 -44.60 -15.19
CA ASN A 68 13.97 -45.98 -14.88
C ASN A 68 13.46 -46.16 -13.43
N VAL A 69 12.48 -45.34 -13.05
CA VAL A 69 11.85 -45.41 -11.73
C VAL A 69 10.88 -46.59 -11.63
N SER A 70 10.90 -47.31 -10.50
CA SER A 70 9.81 -48.18 -10.08
C SER A 70 9.13 -47.63 -8.83
N THR A 71 7.86 -47.97 -8.62
CA THR A 71 7.05 -47.50 -7.50
C THR A 71 6.34 -48.67 -6.80
N ALA A 72 6.00 -48.49 -5.53
CA ALA A 72 5.09 -49.41 -4.85
C ALA A 72 3.65 -49.26 -5.41
N PRO A 73 2.83 -50.33 -5.44
CA PRO A 73 1.43 -50.23 -5.88
C PRO A 73 0.66 -49.15 -5.11
N GLY A 74 -0.06 -48.29 -5.83
CA GLY A 74 -0.81 -47.17 -5.24
C GLY A 74 0.00 -45.88 -5.01
N TRP A 75 1.22 -45.78 -5.53
CA TRP A 75 2.05 -44.57 -5.46
C TRP A 75 2.33 -43.97 -6.84
N ASP A 76 2.16 -42.66 -6.95
CA ASP A 76 2.56 -41.86 -8.11
C ASP A 76 3.89 -41.16 -7.83
N VAL A 77 4.82 -41.22 -8.79
CA VAL A 77 6.18 -40.69 -8.61
C VAL A 77 6.54 -39.70 -9.69
N LEU A 78 7.02 -38.54 -9.25
CA LEU A 78 7.64 -37.52 -10.08
C LEU A 78 9.16 -37.61 -9.95
N LEU A 79 9.86 -37.48 -11.08
CA LEU A 79 11.33 -37.49 -11.13
C LEU A 79 11.84 -36.21 -11.79
N VAL A 80 12.77 -35.54 -11.13
CA VAL A 80 13.34 -34.26 -11.54
C VAL A 80 14.87 -34.34 -11.53
N GLN A 81 15.51 -33.82 -12.58
CA GLN A 81 16.97 -33.82 -12.70
C GLN A 81 17.63 -32.82 -11.74
N PRO A 82 18.89 -33.07 -11.32
CA PRO A 82 19.71 -32.04 -10.69
C PRO A 82 20.01 -30.93 -11.70
N ASP A 83 19.89 -29.67 -11.25
CA ASP A 83 20.03 -28.51 -12.12
C ASP A 83 21.18 -27.62 -11.61
N PRO A 84 22.32 -27.55 -12.34
CA PRO A 84 23.45 -26.68 -12.00
C PRO A 84 23.19 -25.20 -12.25
N ALA A 85 22.27 -24.83 -13.14
CA ALA A 85 21.98 -23.45 -13.50
C ALA A 85 21.21 -22.72 -12.38
N ILE A 86 20.41 -23.47 -11.62
CA ILE A 86 19.76 -23.06 -10.38
C ILE A 86 20.15 -24.06 -9.28
N PRO A 87 21.37 -23.93 -8.70
CA PRO A 87 22.13 -25.03 -8.08
C PRO A 87 21.33 -25.74 -6.99
N ALA A 88 20.63 -26.79 -7.39
CA ALA A 88 19.69 -27.51 -6.54
C ALA A 88 19.49 -28.94 -7.04
N SER A 89 19.38 -29.83 -6.07
CA SER A 89 19.29 -31.28 -6.22
C SER A 89 18.18 -31.70 -7.20
N GLY A 90 18.42 -32.82 -7.87
CA GLY A 90 17.33 -33.59 -8.46
C GLY A 90 16.54 -34.26 -7.34
N TYR A 91 15.35 -34.76 -7.66
CA TYR A 91 14.56 -35.48 -6.69
C TYR A 91 13.69 -36.57 -7.30
N LEU A 92 13.51 -37.63 -6.52
CA LEU A 92 12.41 -38.57 -6.67
C LEU A 92 11.36 -38.23 -5.63
N ASP A 93 10.14 -37.98 -6.06
CA ASP A 93 9.05 -37.51 -5.21
C ASP A 93 7.83 -38.42 -5.32
N ALA A 94 7.51 -39.13 -4.23
CA ALA A 94 6.51 -40.18 -4.20
C ALA A 94 5.29 -39.77 -3.37
N LEU A 95 4.11 -39.76 -4.02
CA LEU A 95 2.82 -39.44 -3.41
C LEU A 95 1.92 -40.68 -3.38
N ALA A 96 1.33 -40.96 -2.22
CA ALA A 96 0.33 -42.03 -2.07
C ALA A 96 -1.02 -41.61 -2.67
N LEU A 97 -1.58 -42.45 -3.55
CA LEU A 97 -2.91 -42.23 -4.14
C LEU A 97 -4.04 -42.59 -3.17
N ALA A 98 -3.76 -43.41 -2.16
CA ALA A 98 -4.65 -43.67 -1.01
C ALA A 98 -3.86 -44.27 0.18
N GLY A 99 -4.26 -43.94 1.40
CA GLY A 99 -3.88 -44.66 2.63
C GLY A 99 -2.46 -44.46 3.19
N GLY A 100 -1.46 -44.19 2.34
CA GLY A 100 -0.08 -43.92 2.76
C GLY A 100 0.62 -45.07 3.50
N ILE A 101 1.74 -44.79 4.15
CA ILE A 101 2.43 -45.73 5.06
C ILE A 101 2.01 -45.43 6.50
N ASN A 102 1.06 -46.21 7.02
CA ASN A 102 0.58 -46.07 8.40
C ASN A 102 1.71 -46.18 9.45
N PRO A 103 1.54 -45.59 10.65
CA PRO A 103 2.50 -45.74 11.75
C PRO A 103 2.82 -47.21 12.04
N GLY A 104 4.10 -47.56 12.09
CA GLY A 104 4.61 -48.93 12.24
C GLY A 104 4.63 -49.78 10.96
N ALA A 105 4.13 -49.29 9.83
CA ALA A 105 4.14 -50.01 8.55
C ALA A 105 5.43 -49.74 7.73
N THR A 106 5.65 -50.55 6.69
CA THR A 106 6.79 -50.44 5.77
C THR A 106 6.36 -50.73 4.34
N ALA A 107 6.87 -49.95 3.38
CA ALA A 107 6.67 -50.13 1.95
C ALA A 107 8.00 -50.39 1.23
N THR A 108 7.95 -51.17 0.15
CA THR A 108 9.09 -51.55 -0.71
C THR A 108 8.69 -51.46 -2.18
N GLY A 109 9.68 -51.45 -3.09
CA GLY A 109 9.44 -51.41 -4.54
C GLY A 109 9.71 -50.05 -5.20
N PHE A 110 10.14 -49.05 -4.42
CA PHE A 110 10.67 -47.79 -4.96
C PHE A 110 12.10 -48.00 -5.46
N SER A 111 12.40 -47.61 -6.70
CA SER A 111 13.77 -47.62 -7.23
C SER A 111 14.00 -46.48 -8.21
N VAL A 112 15.26 -46.14 -8.44
CA VAL A 112 15.69 -45.15 -9.44
C VAL A 112 17.06 -45.52 -9.99
N THR A 113 17.27 -45.28 -11.29
CA THR A 113 18.57 -45.44 -11.97
C THR A 113 19.15 -44.07 -12.28
N PHE A 114 20.47 -43.93 -12.19
CA PHE A 114 21.19 -42.66 -12.37
C PHE A 114 22.63 -42.90 -12.79
N ASP A 115 23.27 -41.87 -13.35
CA ASP A 115 24.72 -41.80 -13.48
C ASP A 115 25.33 -41.14 -12.25
N TYR A 116 26.30 -41.82 -11.63
CA TYR A 116 27.07 -41.28 -10.51
C TYR A 116 28.33 -40.59 -11.02
N LEU A 117 28.53 -39.34 -10.60
CA LEU A 117 29.65 -38.49 -10.98
C LEU A 117 30.72 -38.40 -9.87
N GLY A 118 30.44 -38.93 -8.68
CA GLY A 118 31.38 -38.97 -7.56
C GLY A 118 32.39 -40.11 -7.65
N ALA A 119 33.35 -40.10 -6.72
CA ALA A 119 34.34 -41.17 -6.61
C ALA A 119 33.81 -42.36 -5.79
N GLY A 120 33.97 -43.58 -6.29
CA GLY A 120 33.59 -44.81 -5.59
C GLY A 120 32.11 -45.19 -5.79
N SER A 121 31.51 -45.80 -4.77
CA SER A 121 30.08 -46.16 -4.75
C SER A 121 29.22 -45.02 -4.20
N PRO A 122 28.01 -44.80 -4.74
CA PRO A 122 27.16 -43.69 -4.32
C PRO A 122 26.60 -43.93 -2.90
N GLY A 123 26.58 -42.87 -2.08
CA GLY A 123 26.33 -42.93 -0.63
C GLY A 123 24.86 -42.86 -0.21
N ALA A 124 24.59 -42.18 0.91
CA ALA A 124 23.24 -41.89 1.37
C ALA A 124 22.62 -40.69 0.62
N GLN A 125 21.29 -40.66 0.51
CA GLN A 125 20.52 -39.51 0.01
C GLN A 125 19.86 -38.79 1.19
N PRO A 126 19.80 -37.44 1.20
CA PRO A 126 18.87 -36.72 2.03
C PRO A 126 17.42 -37.05 1.64
N PHE A 127 16.51 -37.03 2.61
CA PHE A 127 15.07 -37.18 2.37
C PHE A 127 14.23 -36.26 3.26
N SER A 128 13.04 -35.93 2.79
CA SER A 128 11.98 -35.25 3.54
C SER A 128 10.66 -36.02 3.42
N ILE A 129 9.90 -36.04 4.50
CA ILE A 129 8.50 -36.48 4.54
C ILE A 129 7.61 -35.24 4.56
N LEU A 130 6.63 -35.16 3.67
CA LEU A 130 5.80 -33.97 3.48
C LEU A 130 4.33 -34.26 3.77
N ASP A 131 3.62 -33.26 4.28
CA ASP A 131 2.15 -33.24 4.21
C ASP A 131 1.73 -32.95 2.75
N PRO A 132 0.96 -33.82 2.09
CA PRO A 132 0.66 -33.73 0.65
C PRO A 132 -0.30 -32.60 0.26
N VAL A 133 -0.83 -31.84 1.23
CA VAL A 133 -1.76 -30.72 0.97
C VAL A 133 -1.06 -29.38 1.19
N SER A 134 -0.28 -29.26 2.26
CA SER A 134 0.39 -28.02 2.68
C SER A 134 1.88 -27.96 2.33
N PHE A 135 2.48 -29.07 1.90
CA PHE A 135 3.92 -29.23 1.65
C PHE A 135 4.82 -28.89 2.85
N ILE A 136 4.26 -28.89 4.06
CA ILE A 136 5.01 -28.74 5.32
C ILE A 136 5.83 -30.02 5.55
N GLU A 137 7.11 -29.86 5.90
CA GLU A 137 7.98 -30.97 6.30
C GLU A 137 7.55 -31.54 7.66
N LEU A 138 7.26 -32.84 7.69
CA LEU A 138 6.82 -33.60 8.86
C LEU A 138 7.99 -34.33 9.55
N ASP A 139 8.96 -34.80 8.77
CA ASP A 139 10.19 -35.47 9.22
C ASP A 139 11.25 -35.33 8.11
N SER A 140 12.53 -35.42 8.45
CA SER A 140 13.63 -35.41 7.45
C SER A 140 14.87 -36.12 7.97
N GLY A 141 15.75 -36.52 7.06
CA GLY A 141 16.94 -37.29 7.42
C GLY A 141 17.81 -37.68 6.24
N SER A 142 18.58 -38.75 6.42
CA SER A 142 19.38 -39.38 5.36
C SER A 142 19.13 -40.87 5.32
N THR A 143 19.03 -41.42 4.12
CA THR A 143 18.77 -42.85 3.91
C THR A 143 19.91 -43.71 4.46
N GLN A 144 19.62 -44.86 5.04
CA GLN A 144 20.64 -45.76 5.61
C GLN A 144 20.88 -46.98 4.71
N PRO A 145 22.11 -47.53 4.62
CA PRO A 145 22.34 -48.78 3.91
C PRO A 145 21.48 -49.89 4.53
N ALA A 146 20.83 -50.70 3.69
CA ALA A 146 20.05 -51.84 4.16
C ALA A 146 20.94 -52.79 5.00
N ALA A 147 20.56 -53.00 6.26
CA ALA A 147 21.39 -53.74 7.20
C ALA A 147 21.56 -55.20 6.79
N ILE A 148 22.80 -55.59 6.45
CA ILE A 148 23.17 -57.00 6.35
C ILE A 148 23.02 -57.61 7.76
N ALA A 149 22.15 -58.60 7.91
CA ALA A 149 21.83 -59.20 9.20
C ALA A 149 23.05 -59.92 9.80
N LEU A 150 23.75 -59.24 10.71
CA LEU A 150 24.76 -59.83 11.58
C LEU A 150 24.10 -60.35 12.87
N PRO A 151 24.47 -61.54 13.38
CA PRO A 151 23.88 -62.10 14.59
C PRO A 151 24.11 -61.17 15.79
N SER A 152 23.03 -60.88 16.51
CA SER A 152 22.98 -59.78 17.48
C SER A 152 24.00 -59.91 18.61
N THR A 153 24.88 -58.91 18.68
CA THR A 153 25.92 -58.72 19.71
C THR A 153 25.37 -58.75 21.14
N TYR A 154 24.10 -58.41 21.33
CA TYR A 154 23.39 -58.52 22.60
C TYR A 154 23.39 -59.94 23.20
N TRP A 155 23.32 -61.00 22.39
CA TRP A 155 23.41 -62.38 22.90
C TRP A 155 24.84 -62.76 23.30
N LEU A 156 25.86 -62.23 22.63
CA LEU A 156 27.27 -62.42 23.01
C LEU A 156 27.59 -61.68 24.32
N LEU A 157 27.04 -60.47 24.50
CA LEU A 157 27.15 -59.71 25.75
C LEU A 157 26.39 -60.39 26.90
N LEU A 158 25.18 -60.89 26.65
CA LEU A 158 24.42 -61.65 27.63
C LEU A 158 25.14 -62.96 28.02
N ALA A 159 25.69 -63.69 27.04
CA ALA A 159 26.49 -64.89 27.28
C ALA A 159 27.77 -64.59 28.08
N GLY A 160 28.46 -63.48 27.79
CA GLY A 160 29.64 -63.03 28.54
C GLY A 160 29.31 -62.65 30.00
N VAL A 161 28.19 -61.96 30.23
CA VAL A 161 27.72 -61.62 31.58
C VAL A 161 27.27 -62.87 32.35
N LEU A 162 26.56 -63.80 31.70
CA LEU A 162 26.19 -65.10 32.29
C LEU A 162 27.42 -65.95 32.64
N ALA A 163 28.43 -65.99 31.76
CA ALA A 163 29.70 -66.67 32.03
C ALA A 163 30.43 -66.05 33.25
N MET A 164 30.49 -64.72 33.36
CA MET A 164 31.05 -64.04 34.53
C MET A 164 30.24 -64.26 35.83
N LEU A 165 28.92 -64.43 35.74
CA LEU A 165 28.07 -64.79 36.87
C LEU A 165 28.31 -66.23 37.34
N CYS A 166 28.49 -67.18 36.41
CA CYS A 166 28.89 -68.56 36.73
C CYS A 166 30.28 -68.63 37.39
N LEU A 167 31.23 -67.80 36.94
CA LEU A 167 32.61 -67.77 37.47
C LEU A 167 32.73 -67.25 38.92
N ARG A 168 31.69 -66.64 39.52
CA ARG A 168 31.74 -66.11 40.90
C ARG A 168 31.24 -67.06 41.99
N ARG A 169 30.71 -68.26 41.67
CA ARG A 169 30.31 -69.27 42.69
C ARG A 169 31.33 -70.41 42.82
N ARG A 170 32.34 -70.15 43.66
CA ARG A 170 33.26 -71.07 44.38
C ARG A 170 33.52 -72.48 43.83
N GLN A 171 34.79 -72.70 43.48
CA GLN A 171 35.65 -73.81 43.93
C GLN A 171 35.05 -75.23 44.02
N LEU A 172 35.44 -76.12 43.08
CA LEU A 172 36.27 -77.31 43.38
C LEU A 172 36.82 -77.99 42.10
N ALA A 173 38.15 -78.00 41.99
CA ALA A 173 39.05 -78.92 41.26
C ALA A 173 38.71 -79.54 39.88
N ALA A 174 39.48 -79.06 38.87
CA ALA A 174 40.33 -79.85 37.96
C ALA A 174 39.78 -80.58 36.69
N ALA A 175 40.65 -80.58 35.67
CA ALA A 175 40.70 -81.45 34.48
C ALA A 175 39.68 -81.26 33.33
N VAL A 176 39.89 -80.18 32.56
CA VAL A 176 39.82 -80.12 31.08
C VAL A 176 38.63 -80.82 30.39
N LEU A 177 37.50 -80.11 30.30
CA LEU A 177 36.64 -80.15 29.11
C LEU A 177 36.81 -78.84 28.32
N ALA A 178 37.34 -78.94 27.10
CA ALA A 178 37.33 -77.86 26.12
C ALA A 178 37.05 -78.44 24.72
N PRO A 179 35.80 -78.85 24.43
CA PRO A 179 35.43 -79.34 23.10
C PRO A 179 35.17 -78.17 22.13
N LEU A 180 35.41 -78.44 20.84
CA LEU A 180 34.75 -77.78 19.70
C LEU A 180 35.04 -76.28 19.46
N LEU A 181 36.30 -75.95 19.15
CA LEU A 181 36.62 -74.86 18.22
C LEU A 181 37.95 -75.12 17.52
N ALA A 182 37.91 -75.88 16.42
CA ALA A 182 39.09 -76.22 15.63
C ALA A 182 38.76 -76.47 14.15
N LEU A 183 39.21 -75.55 13.29
CA LEU A 183 39.45 -75.64 11.83
C LEU A 183 38.22 -75.95 10.93
N SER A 184 38.05 -75.35 9.75
CA SER A 184 39.01 -74.73 8.81
C SER A 184 38.51 -73.33 8.34
N LEU A 185 39.34 -72.29 8.15
CA LEU A 185 40.45 -72.08 7.16
C LEU A 185 39.95 -72.12 5.71
N CYS A 186 40.29 -71.21 4.79
CA CYS A 186 41.45 -70.31 4.54
C CYS A 186 40.97 -69.03 3.78
N ALA A 187 41.72 -67.97 3.44
CA ALA A 187 43.01 -67.30 3.80
C ALA A 187 43.06 -65.99 2.93
N CYS A 188 43.98 -65.02 2.99
CA CYS A 188 45.20 -64.74 3.76
C CYS A 188 44.93 -63.56 4.75
N GLY A 189 45.82 -62.68 5.25
CA GLY A 189 47.28 -62.44 5.12
C GLY A 189 47.63 -61.33 4.10
N GLY A 190 48.40 -60.29 4.43
CA GLY A 190 49.02 -59.89 5.71
C GLY A 190 49.77 -58.56 5.58
N SER A 191 50.18 -57.95 6.70
CA SER A 191 50.95 -56.69 6.71
C SER A 191 52.46 -56.90 6.48
N ASN A 192 53.16 -55.90 5.94
CA ASN A 192 54.28 -55.20 6.64
C ASN A 192 55.04 -54.22 5.73
N ASP A 193 55.15 -52.98 6.22
CA ASP A 193 56.12 -51.91 5.92
C ASP A 193 57.53 -52.31 6.48
N PRO A 194 58.69 -51.59 6.27
CA PRO A 194 59.01 -50.42 5.43
C PRO A 194 60.28 -50.55 4.54
N THR A 195 60.50 -49.58 3.63
CA THR A 195 61.84 -48.94 3.42
C THR A 195 61.77 -47.63 2.60
N GLN A 196 62.02 -46.52 3.32
CA GLN A 196 62.28 -45.08 3.06
C GLN A 196 62.86 -44.55 1.69
N PRO A 197 63.02 -43.21 1.45
CA PRO A 197 62.21 -42.41 0.50
C PRO A 197 63.04 -41.68 -0.60
N PRO A 198 62.52 -40.71 -1.40
CA PRO A 198 62.34 -39.31 -0.94
C PRO A 198 61.04 -38.59 -1.43
N THR A 199 60.78 -37.41 -0.83
CA THR A 199 59.67 -36.46 -1.09
C THR A 199 60.08 -35.39 -2.16
N PRO A 200 59.29 -34.34 -2.54
CA PRO A 200 57.95 -33.92 -2.09
C PRO A 200 56.95 -33.45 -3.18
N LYS A 201 55.64 -33.42 -2.85
CA LYS A 201 54.84 -32.17 -2.75
C LYS A 201 53.44 -32.42 -2.21
N VAL A 202 53.00 -31.54 -1.32
CA VAL A 202 51.67 -31.53 -0.68
C VAL A 202 50.77 -30.53 -1.41
N MET A 203 49.53 -30.92 -1.68
CA MET A 203 48.36 -30.03 -1.56
C MET A 203 47.23 -30.87 -0.94
N LEU A 204 46.61 -30.34 0.11
CA LEU A 204 45.52 -31.04 0.81
C LEU A 204 44.25 -30.99 -0.04
N ALA A 205 43.53 -32.11 -0.10
CA ALA A 205 42.10 -32.09 -0.38
C ALA A 205 41.38 -31.58 0.89
N ALA A 206 40.43 -30.65 0.73
CA ALA A 206 39.58 -30.19 1.82
C ALA A 206 38.38 -31.12 2.01
N ASP A 207 37.89 -31.22 3.25
CA ASP A 207 36.84 -32.14 3.67
C ASP A 207 35.51 -31.90 2.96
N ALA A 208 34.86 -32.99 2.53
CA ALA A 208 33.62 -32.98 1.73
C ALA A 208 32.34 -32.97 2.59
N ASP A 209 32.34 -32.27 3.72
CA ASP A 209 31.26 -32.33 4.74
C ASP A 209 30.62 -30.96 5.06
N THR A 210 30.82 -29.94 4.20
CA THR A 210 30.20 -28.60 4.37
C THR A 210 29.71 -27.96 3.07
N LEU A 211 28.69 -28.54 2.42
CA LEU A 211 27.89 -27.85 1.41
C LEU A 211 26.75 -27.06 2.07
N GLY A 212 27.11 -25.97 2.77
CA GLY A 212 26.16 -24.98 3.28
C GLY A 212 25.66 -24.00 2.20
N PRO A 213 24.72 -23.10 2.54
CA PRO A 213 24.14 -22.09 1.62
C PRO A 213 25.11 -20.99 1.16
N ASP A 214 26.42 -21.13 1.42
CA ASP A 214 27.49 -20.17 1.09
C ASP A 214 28.29 -20.51 -0.18
N THR A 215 27.93 -21.56 -0.91
CA THR A 215 28.55 -21.87 -2.21
C THR A 215 28.11 -20.90 -3.30
N ALA A 216 28.93 -19.87 -3.53
CA ALA A 216 28.83 -19.06 -4.75
C ALA A 216 29.17 -19.91 -5.97
N VAL A 217 28.36 -19.81 -7.03
CA VAL A 217 28.75 -20.28 -8.37
C VAL A 217 29.57 -19.17 -9.03
N PRO A 218 30.89 -19.35 -9.27
CA PRO A 218 31.58 -18.51 -10.22
C PRO A 218 31.04 -18.85 -11.61
N LEU A 219 30.68 -17.85 -12.41
CA LEU A 219 30.46 -18.04 -13.85
C LEU A 219 31.82 -18.36 -14.52
N ALA A 220 32.21 -19.63 -14.42
CA ALA A 220 33.53 -20.12 -14.80
C ALA A 220 33.65 -20.26 -16.33
N ALA A 221 34.00 -19.15 -16.98
CA ALA A 221 34.88 -19.10 -18.15
C ALA A 221 34.66 -20.15 -19.26
N SER A 222 33.44 -20.27 -19.79
CA SER A 222 33.24 -20.68 -21.20
C SER A 222 31.96 -20.07 -21.77
N ALA A 223 32.13 -19.24 -22.81
CA ALA A 223 31.11 -18.41 -23.48
C ALA A 223 30.50 -17.26 -22.64
N ASP A 224 30.20 -16.14 -23.31
CA ASP A 224 29.66 -14.92 -22.72
C ASP A 224 28.29 -15.14 -22.06
N ALA A 225 28.21 -14.87 -20.76
CA ALA A 225 26.95 -14.75 -20.01
C ALA A 225 26.88 -13.47 -19.16
N GLY A 226 27.76 -12.49 -19.43
CA GLY A 226 27.63 -11.15 -18.89
C GLY A 226 26.51 -10.40 -19.60
N GLN A 227 25.29 -10.45 -19.06
CA GLN A 227 24.18 -9.66 -19.59
C GLN A 227 24.40 -8.18 -19.27
N ALA A 228 24.91 -7.45 -20.26
CA ALA A 228 25.19 -6.03 -20.18
C ALA A 228 23.92 -5.20 -20.43
N ALA A 229 23.65 -4.28 -19.52
CA ALA A 229 22.62 -3.26 -19.66
C ALA A 229 23.28 -1.89 -19.45
N GLY A 230 23.59 -1.22 -20.56
CA GLY A 230 24.45 -0.02 -20.54
C GLY A 230 25.84 -0.34 -19.99
N PRO A 231 26.39 0.45 -19.04
CA PRO A 231 27.69 0.19 -18.44
C PRO A 231 27.65 -0.94 -17.39
N PHE A 232 26.48 -1.45 -17.00
CA PHE A 232 26.34 -2.43 -15.92
C PHE A 232 26.25 -3.86 -16.43
N THR A 233 26.66 -4.82 -15.59
CA THR A 233 26.52 -6.25 -15.87
C THR A 233 26.22 -7.02 -14.60
N VAL A 234 25.23 -7.92 -14.64
CA VAL A 234 25.05 -8.91 -13.58
C VAL A 234 26.11 -10.00 -13.76
N THR A 235 26.97 -10.16 -12.75
CA THR A 235 28.16 -11.02 -12.79
C THR A 235 28.03 -12.31 -11.97
N ALA A 236 26.98 -12.42 -11.15
CA ALA A 236 26.63 -13.65 -10.44
C ALA A 236 25.15 -13.63 -10.03
N LEU A 237 24.54 -14.81 -9.99
CA LEU A 237 23.32 -15.10 -9.24
C LEU A 237 23.68 -16.15 -8.18
N ARG A 238 23.47 -15.84 -6.90
CA ARG A 238 23.74 -16.75 -5.77
C ARG A 238 22.43 -17.09 -5.08
N LYS A 239 22.04 -18.37 -5.09
CA LYS A 239 20.88 -18.87 -4.33
C LYS A 239 21.10 -18.62 -2.83
N VAL A 240 20.12 -18.01 -2.18
CA VAL A 240 20.09 -17.73 -0.73
C VAL A 240 18.85 -18.28 -0.02
N GLY A 241 17.84 -18.73 -0.78
CA GLY A 241 16.66 -19.41 -0.26
C GLY A 241 16.01 -20.29 -1.33
N GLU A 242 15.29 -21.31 -0.87
CA GLU A 242 14.40 -22.11 -1.71
C GLU A 242 13.15 -22.53 -0.92
N GLN A 243 12.01 -22.60 -1.59
CA GLN A 243 10.73 -23.03 -1.03
C GLN A 243 9.98 -23.88 -2.06
N ARG A 244 9.41 -25.00 -1.63
CA ARG A 244 8.54 -25.83 -2.46
C ARG A 244 7.12 -25.24 -2.45
N ILE A 245 6.51 -25.07 -3.62
CA ILE A 245 5.13 -24.57 -3.78
C ILE A 245 4.18 -25.72 -4.10
N ASN A 246 4.63 -26.68 -4.91
CA ASN A 246 3.95 -27.95 -5.14
C ASN A 246 4.99 -28.98 -5.63
N ARG A 247 4.54 -30.19 -6.00
CA ARG A 247 5.43 -31.27 -6.48
C ARG A 247 6.35 -30.89 -7.65
N ARG A 248 5.93 -29.96 -8.52
CA ARG A 248 6.69 -29.51 -9.72
C ARG A 248 7.32 -28.14 -9.57
N THR A 249 6.74 -27.26 -8.75
CA THR A 249 7.10 -25.85 -8.72
C THR A 249 7.80 -25.46 -7.43
N TYR A 250 8.94 -24.79 -7.57
CA TYR A 250 9.73 -24.24 -6.47
C TYR A 250 9.93 -22.73 -6.67
N GLU A 251 10.06 -22.00 -5.57
CA GLU A 251 10.58 -20.64 -5.55
C GLU A 251 12.02 -20.64 -5.09
N TYR A 252 12.86 -19.89 -5.80
CA TYR A 252 14.27 -19.74 -5.52
C TYR A 252 14.61 -18.26 -5.38
N THR A 253 15.17 -17.89 -4.22
CA THR A 253 15.61 -16.53 -3.93
C THR A 253 17.10 -16.41 -4.20
N PHE A 254 17.49 -15.38 -4.96
CA PHE A 254 18.87 -15.11 -5.35
C PHE A 254 19.32 -13.71 -4.92
N ARG A 255 20.54 -13.61 -4.37
CA ARG A 255 21.31 -12.37 -4.41
C ARG A 255 22.01 -12.26 -5.76
N ILE A 256 22.13 -11.04 -6.27
CA ILE A 256 22.85 -10.75 -7.52
C ILE A 256 24.08 -9.89 -7.25
N SER A 257 25.13 -10.10 -8.02
CA SER A 257 26.32 -9.24 -8.01
C SER A 257 26.32 -8.36 -9.26
N ILE A 258 26.31 -7.04 -9.11
CA ILE A 258 26.30 -6.08 -10.21
C ILE A 258 27.66 -5.39 -10.30
N ARG A 259 28.26 -5.39 -11.49
CA ARG A 259 29.49 -4.66 -11.80
C ARG A 259 29.20 -3.41 -12.62
N ASN A 260 29.84 -2.30 -12.27
CA ASN A 260 29.91 -1.10 -13.09
C ASN A 260 31.16 -1.17 -13.99
N ASN A 261 30.99 -1.35 -15.29
CA ASN A 261 32.08 -1.32 -16.27
C ASN A 261 32.28 0.07 -16.91
N GLY A 262 31.55 1.09 -16.46
CA GLY A 262 31.72 2.48 -16.87
C GLY A 262 32.96 3.14 -16.28
N SER A 263 33.32 4.30 -16.82
CA SER A 263 34.47 5.11 -16.38
C SER A 263 34.20 6.00 -15.16
N GLU A 264 32.95 6.12 -14.74
CA GLU A 264 32.50 6.98 -13.64
C GLU A 264 31.74 6.18 -12.59
N ALA A 265 31.77 6.65 -11.33
CA ALA A 265 30.97 6.08 -10.26
C ALA A 265 29.48 6.37 -10.50
N ALA A 266 28.64 5.35 -10.31
CA ALA A 266 27.21 5.44 -10.54
C ALA A 266 26.43 5.48 -9.23
N GLY A 267 25.56 6.47 -9.07
CA GLY A 267 24.58 6.52 -7.98
C GLY A 267 23.31 5.71 -8.31
N ASN A 268 22.55 5.38 -7.26
CA ASN A 268 21.20 4.81 -7.34
C ASN A 268 21.04 3.71 -8.42
N VAL A 269 21.98 2.76 -8.45
CA VAL A 269 21.95 1.64 -9.40
C VAL A 269 20.81 0.71 -8.98
N ARG A 270 19.84 0.50 -9.86
CA ARG A 270 18.72 -0.43 -9.70
C ARG A 270 18.72 -1.40 -10.88
N ALA A 271 18.72 -2.69 -10.58
CA ALA A 271 18.51 -3.74 -11.56
C ALA A 271 17.05 -4.22 -11.49
N ILE A 272 16.39 -4.36 -12.64
CA ILE A 272 15.06 -4.95 -12.79
C ILE A 272 15.18 -6.10 -13.79
N LEU A 273 14.77 -7.29 -13.38
CA LEU A 273 14.68 -8.45 -14.26
C LEU A 273 13.46 -8.28 -15.18
N ALA A 274 13.72 -8.02 -16.46
CA ALA A 274 12.72 -7.75 -17.47
C ALA A 274 12.10 -9.01 -18.08
N SER A 275 12.83 -10.14 -18.11
CA SER A 275 12.30 -11.42 -18.60
C SER A 275 12.97 -12.63 -17.93
N VAL A 276 12.34 -13.80 -18.11
CA VAL A 276 12.78 -15.12 -17.62
C VAL A 276 12.59 -16.18 -18.72
N PRO A 277 13.34 -17.30 -18.67
CA PRO A 277 13.14 -18.42 -19.58
C PRO A 277 11.77 -19.09 -19.42
N ALA A 278 11.33 -19.79 -20.47
CA ALA A 278 10.07 -20.54 -20.44
C ALA A 278 10.08 -21.64 -19.36
N GLY A 279 9.01 -21.72 -18.57
CA GLY A 279 8.94 -22.59 -17.38
C GLY A 279 9.30 -21.87 -16.07
N ALA A 280 9.73 -20.61 -16.13
CA ALA A 280 9.87 -19.74 -14.97
C ALA A 280 8.92 -18.55 -15.03
N SER A 281 8.63 -17.97 -13.87
CA SER A 281 7.89 -16.72 -13.70
C SER A 281 8.53 -15.88 -12.60
N ILE A 282 8.56 -14.57 -12.80
CA ILE A 282 9.09 -13.59 -11.86
C ILE A 282 8.13 -13.46 -10.66
N VAL A 283 8.64 -13.68 -9.45
CA VAL A 283 7.97 -13.33 -8.17
C VAL A 283 8.58 -12.03 -7.60
N ASP A 284 9.85 -11.81 -7.91
CA ASP A 284 10.59 -10.57 -7.66
C ASP A 284 11.54 -10.29 -8.81
N ASP A 285 11.50 -9.06 -9.33
CA ASP A 285 12.35 -8.56 -10.41
C ASP A 285 13.44 -7.59 -9.94
N SER A 286 13.23 -6.86 -8.84
CA SER A 286 13.96 -5.61 -8.60
C SER A 286 14.93 -5.68 -7.42
N VAL A 287 16.16 -5.20 -7.65
CA VAL A 287 17.23 -5.08 -6.66
C VAL A 287 17.77 -3.66 -6.67
N LEU A 288 17.76 -2.99 -5.51
CA LEU A 288 18.44 -1.71 -5.32
C LEU A 288 19.89 -1.93 -4.85
N ALA A 289 20.86 -1.55 -5.67
CA ALA A 289 22.29 -1.70 -5.39
C ALA A 289 22.97 -0.44 -4.84
N GLY A 290 22.33 0.73 -4.95
CA GLY A 290 22.87 1.98 -4.41
C GLY A 290 24.04 2.51 -5.25
N GLY A 291 25.12 2.96 -4.59
CA GLY A 291 26.31 3.46 -5.27
C GLY A 291 27.26 2.34 -5.72
N ILE A 292 27.74 2.39 -6.96
CA ILE A 292 28.77 1.48 -7.49
C ILE A 292 29.88 2.28 -8.18
N ASP A 293 31.08 2.28 -7.59
CA ASP A 293 32.27 2.93 -8.16
C ASP A 293 32.66 2.36 -9.54
N ALA A 294 33.36 3.15 -10.34
CA ALA A 294 33.87 2.73 -11.65
C ALA A 294 34.75 1.45 -11.51
N GLY A 295 34.41 0.41 -12.27
CA GLY A 295 35.09 -0.90 -12.23
C GLY A 295 34.70 -1.82 -11.06
N ALA A 296 34.01 -1.31 -10.04
CA ALA A 296 33.66 -2.04 -8.82
C ALA A 296 32.48 -3.00 -9.03
N THR A 297 32.37 -3.99 -8.14
CA THR A 297 31.26 -4.95 -8.09
C THR A 297 30.63 -4.92 -6.70
N VAL A 298 29.31 -4.76 -6.63
CA VAL A 298 28.52 -4.76 -5.39
C VAL A 298 27.57 -5.96 -5.40
N THR A 299 27.40 -6.60 -4.25
CA THR A 299 26.36 -7.62 -4.01
C THR A 299 25.41 -7.06 -2.96
N PRO A 300 24.23 -6.54 -3.36
CA PRO A 300 23.29 -5.95 -2.41
C PRO A 300 22.72 -6.98 -1.43
N ASP A 301 22.17 -6.50 -0.32
CA ASP A 301 21.43 -7.35 0.61
C ASP A 301 20.04 -7.76 0.07
N ASP A 302 19.52 -6.97 -0.87
CA ASP A 302 18.26 -7.15 -1.59
C ASP A 302 18.36 -8.30 -2.62
N THR A 303 17.22 -8.93 -2.94
CA THR A 303 17.17 -10.22 -3.65
C THR A 303 16.10 -10.24 -4.75
N ILE A 304 16.30 -11.07 -5.77
CA ILE A 304 15.21 -11.52 -6.66
C ILE A 304 14.69 -12.90 -6.25
N THR A 305 13.49 -13.27 -6.71
CA THR A 305 12.85 -14.57 -6.45
C THR A 305 12.17 -15.04 -7.73
N LEU A 306 12.51 -16.25 -8.17
CA LEU A 306 11.97 -16.88 -9.37
C LEU A 306 11.16 -18.11 -8.98
N ARG A 307 9.93 -18.19 -9.46
CA ARG A 307 9.10 -19.41 -9.38
C ARG A 307 9.35 -20.24 -10.63
N ILE A 308 9.80 -21.48 -10.47
CA ILE A 308 10.34 -22.32 -11.55
C ILE A 308 9.66 -23.69 -11.53
N ASP A 309 9.15 -24.13 -12.68
CA ASP A 309 8.71 -25.51 -12.93
C ASP A 309 9.93 -26.40 -13.16
N ARG A 310 10.27 -27.20 -12.15
CA ARG A 310 11.41 -28.12 -12.12
C ARG A 310 11.26 -29.35 -13.00
N THR A 311 10.13 -29.51 -13.71
CA THR A 311 10.00 -30.55 -14.75
C THR A 311 10.77 -30.22 -16.03
N ARG A 312 11.40 -29.04 -16.12
CA ARG A 312 12.23 -28.58 -17.23
C ARG A 312 13.57 -28.03 -16.71
N PRO A 313 14.69 -28.17 -17.47
CA PRO A 313 15.94 -27.48 -17.15
C PRO A 313 15.77 -25.96 -17.19
N PHE A 314 16.49 -25.24 -16.33
CA PHE A 314 16.46 -23.79 -16.31
C PHE A 314 17.56 -23.15 -17.18
N GLU A 315 17.15 -22.35 -18.17
CA GLU A 315 18.06 -21.70 -19.12
C GLU A 315 18.44 -20.28 -18.66
N LEU A 316 19.62 -20.14 -18.01
CA LEU A 316 20.14 -18.84 -17.53
C LEU A 316 20.17 -17.75 -18.61
N GLY A 317 20.41 -18.12 -19.87
CA GLY A 317 20.44 -17.19 -21.00
C GLY A 317 19.09 -16.52 -21.33
N GLY A 318 17.97 -17.02 -20.79
CA GLY A 318 16.63 -16.44 -20.95
C GLY A 318 16.27 -15.35 -19.93
N LEU A 319 17.15 -15.08 -18.96
CA LEU A 319 17.05 -13.87 -18.14
C LEU A 319 17.27 -12.64 -19.03
N ALA A 320 16.76 -11.47 -18.64
CA ALA A 320 17.18 -10.19 -19.21
C ALA A 320 17.05 -9.10 -18.16
N TRP A 321 18.00 -8.18 -18.09
CA TRP A 321 18.04 -7.13 -17.08
C TRP A 321 17.92 -5.73 -17.70
N ASN A 322 17.08 -4.90 -17.10
CA ASN A 322 17.10 -3.45 -17.28
C ASN A 322 17.80 -2.86 -16.05
N ILE A 323 18.99 -2.27 -16.22
CA ILE A 323 19.75 -1.67 -15.12
C ILE A 323 19.83 -0.16 -15.36
N THR A 324 19.24 0.59 -14.43
CA THR A 324 19.27 2.05 -14.43
C THR A 324 20.17 2.57 -13.32
N SER A 325 20.81 3.72 -13.55
CA SER A 325 21.53 4.48 -12.53
C SER A 325 21.03 5.92 -12.50
N GLY A 326 20.89 6.50 -11.31
CA GLY A 326 20.47 7.89 -11.12
C GLY A 326 21.55 8.73 -10.46
N ALA A 327 21.69 9.98 -10.89
CA ALA A 327 22.47 10.98 -10.14
C ALA A 327 21.86 11.28 -8.75
N SER A 328 20.61 10.86 -8.54
CA SER A 328 19.81 11.08 -7.33
C SER A 328 18.89 9.89 -7.03
N VAL A 329 18.42 9.82 -5.78
CA VAL A 329 17.36 8.91 -5.32
C VAL A 329 16.06 9.71 -5.17
N ALA A 330 15.04 9.38 -5.95
CA ALA A 330 13.72 10.00 -5.77
C ALA A 330 13.05 9.49 -4.47
N LEU A 331 12.61 10.42 -3.63
CA LEU A 331 11.82 10.16 -2.43
C LEU A 331 10.32 10.06 -2.77
N ASP A 332 9.56 9.38 -1.91
CA ASP A 332 8.09 9.41 -1.98
C ASP A 332 7.60 10.88 -1.94
N PRO A 333 6.68 11.30 -2.84
CA PRO A 333 6.15 12.66 -2.81
C PRO A 333 5.49 13.00 -1.48
N VAL A 334 5.84 14.15 -0.93
CA VAL A 334 5.30 14.68 0.34
C VAL A 334 4.36 15.84 0.07
N ARG A 335 3.77 16.34 1.16
CA ARG A 335 2.72 17.34 1.18
C ARG A 335 3.23 18.67 1.77
N PRO A 336 2.77 19.85 1.28
CA PRO A 336 3.09 21.15 1.85
C PRO A 336 2.73 21.26 3.34
N ALA A 337 3.39 22.18 4.05
CA ALA A 337 3.21 22.49 5.47
C ALA A 337 3.18 21.26 6.42
N GLN A 338 4.07 20.28 6.20
CA GLN A 338 4.28 19.13 7.08
C GLN A 338 5.71 19.07 7.65
N VAL A 339 5.85 18.37 8.79
CA VAL A 339 7.13 17.86 9.30
C VAL A 339 7.23 16.39 8.89
N VAL A 340 8.36 16.01 8.28
CA VAL A 340 8.62 14.67 7.76
C VAL A 340 9.85 14.09 8.45
N SER A 341 9.79 12.81 8.84
CA SER A 341 10.91 12.06 9.40
C SER A 341 11.06 10.73 8.66
N LEU A 342 12.19 10.54 7.98
CA LEU A 342 12.51 9.35 7.19
C LEU A 342 13.67 8.59 7.85
N PRO A 343 13.54 7.29 8.17
CA PRO A 343 14.65 6.50 8.72
C PRO A 343 15.80 6.40 7.70
N LEU A 344 17.03 6.71 8.11
CA LEU A 344 18.20 6.67 7.24
C LEU A 344 18.46 5.27 6.69
N ALA A 345 18.15 4.22 7.46
CA ALA A 345 18.23 2.84 7.01
C ALA A 345 17.31 2.54 5.81
N GLU A 346 16.09 3.10 5.77
CA GLU A 346 15.17 2.96 4.62
C GLU A 346 15.69 3.69 3.37
N LEU A 347 16.49 4.74 3.56
CA LEU A 347 17.11 5.52 2.48
C LEU A 347 18.46 4.95 1.99
N GLY A 348 18.85 3.76 2.46
CA GLY A 348 20.11 3.10 2.08
C GLY A 348 21.32 3.43 2.97
N PHE A 349 21.12 4.09 4.12
CA PHE A 349 22.17 4.45 5.08
C PHE A 349 21.98 3.75 6.44
N PRO A 350 22.06 2.40 6.53
CA PRO A 350 21.87 1.68 7.79
C PRO A 350 22.93 2.01 8.86
N ALA A 351 24.13 2.44 8.44
CA ALA A 351 25.18 2.96 9.33
C ALA A 351 25.05 4.47 9.65
N GLY A 352 23.89 5.08 9.34
CA GLY A 352 23.62 6.50 9.45
C GLY A 352 24.43 7.38 8.49
N ALA A 353 24.18 8.68 8.54
CA ALA A 353 24.86 9.71 7.75
C ALA A 353 25.58 10.71 8.66
N ASP A 354 26.63 11.35 8.16
CA ASP A 354 27.49 12.22 8.97
C ASP A 354 27.03 13.69 8.88
N LYS A 355 26.51 14.12 7.73
CA LYS A 355 25.98 15.47 7.47
C LYS A 355 24.84 15.43 6.44
N VAL A 356 24.00 16.45 6.46
CA VAL A 356 23.01 16.74 5.41
C VAL A 356 22.98 18.23 5.08
N ALA A 357 22.73 18.57 3.82
CA ALA A 357 22.32 19.89 3.38
C ALA A 357 21.05 19.77 2.51
N ALA A 358 20.31 20.87 2.34
CA ALA A 358 19.13 20.92 1.48
C ALA A 358 19.20 22.11 0.49
N SER A 359 18.53 21.98 -0.65
CA SER A 359 18.31 23.07 -1.61
C SER A 359 16.92 23.02 -2.22
N GLY A 360 16.50 24.12 -2.86
CA GLY A 360 15.16 24.27 -3.41
C GLY A 360 14.16 24.72 -2.36
N ALA A 361 12.99 24.09 -2.33
CA ALA A 361 11.84 24.52 -1.53
C ALA A 361 11.95 24.22 -0.01
N VAL A 362 12.84 23.31 0.41
CA VAL A 362 13.08 22.96 1.82
C VAL A 362 14.29 23.73 2.36
N THR A 363 14.09 24.47 3.45
CA THR A 363 15.16 25.22 4.15
C THR A 363 15.62 24.56 5.44
N ASP A 364 14.75 23.80 6.10
CA ASP A 364 14.98 23.29 7.45
C ASP A 364 15.14 21.78 7.40
N VAL A 365 16.34 21.28 7.74
CA VAL A 365 16.71 19.86 7.68
C VAL A 365 17.64 19.50 8.84
N LEU A 366 17.50 18.28 9.37
CA LEU A 366 18.22 17.78 10.54
C LEU A 366 18.48 16.27 10.40
N LEU A 367 19.67 15.80 10.78
CA LEU A 367 19.93 14.39 11.07
C LEU A 367 19.83 14.18 12.58
N LYS A 368 18.93 13.32 13.04
CA LYS A 368 18.77 13.01 14.47
C LYS A 368 18.15 11.62 14.65
N ASP A 369 18.66 10.86 15.62
CA ASP A 369 18.18 9.52 16.01
C ASP A 369 18.03 8.57 14.81
N GLY A 370 19.07 8.47 13.97
CA GLY A 370 19.07 7.61 12.78
C GLY A 370 18.08 8.03 11.69
N SER A 371 17.52 9.24 11.74
CA SER A 371 16.51 9.74 10.80
C SER A 371 16.91 11.06 10.13
N LEU A 372 16.50 11.22 8.88
CA LEU A 372 16.46 12.48 8.16
C LEU A 372 15.13 13.17 8.46
N ARG A 373 15.18 14.32 9.13
CA ARG A 373 14.00 15.13 9.49
C ARG A 373 14.02 16.45 8.72
N PHE A 374 12.88 16.88 8.20
CA PHE A 374 12.75 18.15 7.50
C PHE A 374 11.32 18.70 7.57
N SER A 375 11.13 19.96 7.18
CA SER A 375 9.81 20.57 7.03
C SER A 375 9.60 21.15 5.64
N THR A 376 8.40 20.96 5.09
CA THR A 376 8.01 21.49 3.78
C THR A 376 7.42 22.90 3.89
N PRO A 377 7.57 23.76 2.86
CA PRO A 377 6.97 25.10 2.83
C PRO A 377 5.43 25.05 2.65
N GLY A 378 4.78 26.22 2.68
CA GLY A 378 3.35 26.34 2.39
C GLY A 378 3.01 26.01 0.93
N ASP A 379 1.72 25.79 0.66
CA ASP A 379 1.26 25.45 -0.69
C ASP A 379 1.15 26.72 -1.56
N THR A 380 1.83 26.70 -2.70
CA THR A 380 1.85 27.74 -3.74
C THR A 380 0.79 27.52 -4.82
N GLY A 381 0.08 26.40 -4.80
CA GLY A 381 -0.80 25.96 -5.88
C GLY A 381 -0.06 25.32 -7.07
N GLU A 382 1.26 25.17 -6.97
CA GLU A 382 2.11 24.48 -7.93
C GLU A 382 3.00 23.47 -7.19
N ASP A 383 3.38 22.40 -7.87
CA ASP A 383 4.30 21.40 -7.33
C ASP A 383 5.68 22.02 -7.09
N GLN A 384 6.23 21.77 -5.90
CA GLN A 384 7.52 22.32 -5.44
C GLN A 384 8.55 21.22 -5.34
N HIS A 385 9.83 21.56 -5.57
CA HIS A 385 10.93 20.60 -5.56
C HIS A 385 12.01 20.98 -4.55
N ALA A 386 12.58 19.98 -3.89
CA ALA A 386 13.75 20.13 -3.05
C ALA A 386 14.74 18.98 -3.29
N GLN A 387 16.01 19.20 -2.92
CA GLN A 387 17.04 18.17 -2.94
C GLN A 387 17.74 18.11 -1.58
N PHE A 388 18.14 16.91 -1.16
CA PHE A 388 18.97 16.69 0.02
C PHE A 388 20.32 16.09 -0.37
N PHE A 389 21.40 16.63 0.17
CA PHE A 389 22.76 16.14 -0.04
C PHE A 389 23.20 15.42 1.24
N VAL A 390 23.06 14.10 1.26
CA VAL A 390 23.41 13.26 2.42
C VAL A 390 24.84 12.78 2.28
N THR A 391 25.70 13.12 3.25
CA THR A 391 27.13 12.80 3.23
C THR A 391 27.45 11.63 4.17
N LYS A 392 28.21 10.65 3.66
CA LYS A 392 28.83 9.59 4.46
C LYS A 392 30.30 9.42 4.04
N GLY A 393 31.23 9.72 4.94
CA GLY A 393 32.64 9.84 4.61
C GLY A 393 32.87 10.87 3.49
N ASN A 394 33.45 10.43 2.37
CA ASN A 394 33.69 11.27 1.19
C ASN A 394 32.58 11.18 0.12
N ILE A 395 31.55 10.36 0.32
CA ILE A 395 30.46 10.16 -0.64
C ILE A 395 29.31 11.09 -0.30
N VAL A 396 28.79 11.78 -1.31
CA VAL A 396 27.55 12.58 -1.23
C VAL A 396 26.50 11.89 -2.10
N THR A 397 25.35 11.60 -1.52
CA THR A 397 24.18 11.08 -2.23
C THR A 397 23.12 12.16 -2.29
N THR A 398 22.62 12.46 -3.50
CA THR A 398 21.50 13.38 -3.69
C THR A 398 20.18 12.63 -3.56
N LEU A 399 19.24 13.15 -2.77
CA LEU A 399 17.87 12.68 -2.68
C LEU A 399 16.95 13.77 -3.25
N ASP A 400 16.11 13.44 -4.23
CA ASP A 400 15.16 14.38 -4.83
C ASP A 400 13.78 14.24 -4.18
N LEU A 401 13.16 15.37 -3.85
CA LEU A 401 11.85 15.44 -3.21
C LEU A 401 10.86 16.23 -4.08
N LEU A 402 9.73 15.59 -4.40
CA LEU A 402 8.53 16.28 -4.87
C LEU A 402 7.66 16.65 -3.67
N ILE A 403 7.23 17.91 -3.60
CA ILE A 403 6.27 18.44 -2.64
C ILE A 403 5.03 18.79 -3.45
N GLN A 404 4.04 17.90 -3.42
CA GLN A 404 2.88 17.95 -4.32
C GLN A 404 1.80 18.90 -3.79
N SER A 405 1.31 19.82 -4.62
CA SER A 405 0.23 20.75 -4.24
C SER A 405 -1.10 20.00 -4.01
N GLU A 406 -1.87 20.37 -2.97
CA GLU A 406 -3.22 19.83 -2.74
C GLU A 406 -4.32 20.75 -3.26
N LEU A 407 -4.00 22.05 -3.42
CA LEU A 407 -4.92 23.05 -3.91
C LEU A 407 -4.36 23.67 -5.20
N PRO A 408 -4.17 22.86 -6.26
CA PRO A 408 -3.51 23.32 -7.48
C PRO A 408 -4.27 24.47 -8.13
N THR A 409 -3.50 25.48 -8.52
CA THR A 409 -3.96 26.75 -9.11
C THR A 409 -3.74 26.82 -10.62
N ALA A 410 -3.07 25.81 -11.19
CA ALA A 410 -2.88 25.67 -12.62
C ALA A 410 -4.23 25.79 -13.37
N LEU A 411 -4.21 26.51 -14.49
CA LEU A 411 -5.35 26.57 -15.41
C LEU A 411 -5.58 25.19 -16.03
N GLN A 412 -6.84 24.77 -16.07
CA GLN A 412 -7.26 23.47 -16.56
C GLN A 412 -8.07 23.65 -17.84
N VAL A 413 -7.86 22.78 -18.83
CA VAL A 413 -8.59 22.80 -20.12
C VAL A 413 -9.23 21.45 -20.33
N TYR A 414 -10.47 21.42 -20.81
CA TYR A 414 -11.14 20.17 -21.15
C TYR A 414 -10.80 19.76 -22.59
N VAL A 415 -10.42 18.49 -22.77
CA VAL A 415 -10.07 17.90 -24.06
C VAL A 415 -10.49 16.42 -24.07
N GLU A 416 -11.54 16.07 -24.77
CA GLU A 416 -11.93 14.67 -24.99
C GLU A 416 -11.49 14.21 -26.39
N PRO A 417 -10.92 13.00 -26.60
CA PRO A 417 -10.63 12.50 -27.94
C PRO A 417 -11.89 12.22 -28.75
N LEU A 418 -11.72 12.10 -30.06
CA LEU A 418 -12.76 11.71 -30.99
C LEU A 418 -13.01 10.18 -30.92
N GLU A 419 -14.13 9.71 -31.45
CA GLU A 419 -14.57 8.28 -31.48
C GLU A 419 -13.54 7.28 -32.07
N ASN A 420 -12.45 7.77 -32.67
CA ASN A 420 -11.33 6.98 -33.20
C ASN A 420 -10.05 7.02 -32.33
N GLY A 421 -10.11 7.54 -31.09
CA GLY A 421 -8.97 7.70 -30.17
C GLY A 421 -8.00 8.84 -30.54
N SER A 422 -8.33 9.68 -31.54
CA SER A 422 -7.48 10.83 -31.88
C SER A 422 -7.88 12.08 -31.11
N LEU A 423 -6.90 12.77 -30.53
CA LEU A 423 -7.11 14.04 -29.84
C LEU A 423 -7.48 15.16 -30.83
N PRO A 424 -8.40 16.07 -30.47
CA PRO A 424 -8.68 17.27 -31.25
C PRO A 424 -7.46 18.22 -31.26
N PRO A 425 -7.43 19.23 -32.16
CA PRO A 425 -6.37 20.23 -32.19
C PRO A 425 -6.19 20.91 -30.83
N ALA A 426 -4.94 21.15 -30.43
CA ALA A 426 -4.62 21.71 -29.12
C ALA A 426 -5.39 23.01 -28.85
N PRO A 427 -6.12 23.11 -27.72
CA PRO A 427 -6.94 24.28 -27.41
C PRO A 427 -6.06 25.52 -27.20
N PRO A 428 -6.58 26.73 -27.48
CA PRO A 428 -5.82 27.95 -27.27
C PRO A 428 -5.50 28.16 -25.77
N LYS A 429 -4.44 28.91 -25.48
CA LYS A 429 -4.12 29.27 -24.10
C LYS A 429 -5.04 30.39 -23.62
N LEU A 430 -5.60 30.26 -22.42
CA LEU A 430 -6.34 31.34 -21.77
C LEU A 430 -5.40 32.17 -20.89
N ALA A 431 -5.31 33.46 -21.16
CA ALA A 431 -4.71 34.44 -20.25
C ALA A 431 -5.77 34.97 -19.28
N ILE A 432 -5.44 35.00 -17.99
CA ILE A 432 -6.28 35.57 -16.92
C ILE A 432 -5.48 36.66 -16.21
N GLY A 433 -6.06 37.85 -16.09
CA GLY A 433 -5.43 38.99 -15.39
C GLY A 433 -6.34 39.53 -14.30
N GLY A 434 -5.80 39.76 -13.09
CA GLY A 434 -6.54 40.31 -11.94
C GLY A 434 -6.70 39.37 -10.74
N LEU A 435 -6.26 38.10 -10.86
CA LEU A 435 -6.15 37.19 -9.72
C LEU A 435 -4.95 37.58 -8.83
N GLY A 436 -5.12 37.44 -7.52
CA GLY A 436 -4.03 37.52 -6.55
C GLY A 436 -3.25 36.21 -6.46
N GLN A 437 -2.25 36.18 -5.56
CA GLN A 437 -1.46 34.98 -5.29
C GLN A 437 -2.35 33.77 -4.97
N ASN A 438 -1.95 32.59 -5.46
CA ASN A 438 -2.67 31.33 -5.31
C ASN A 438 -4.15 31.40 -5.77
N ASN A 439 -4.42 32.07 -6.90
CA ASN A 439 -5.76 32.33 -7.44
C ASN A 439 -6.75 32.99 -6.47
N THR A 440 -6.26 33.80 -5.53
CA THR A 440 -7.14 34.52 -4.61
C THR A 440 -7.92 35.60 -5.35
N LEU A 441 -9.25 35.60 -5.23
CA LEU A 441 -10.12 36.63 -5.79
C LEU A 441 -9.91 37.96 -5.07
N GLN A 442 -9.67 39.03 -5.83
CA GLN A 442 -9.37 40.38 -5.33
C GLN A 442 -10.47 41.37 -5.75
N PRO A 443 -10.63 42.51 -5.04
CA PRO A 443 -11.62 43.55 -5.40
C PRO A 443 -11.23 44.40 -6.63
N GLY A 444 -10.11 44.11 -7.27
CA GLY A 444 -9.69 44.71 -8.54
C GLY A 444 -10.52 44.21 -9.74
N GLY A 445 -10.22 44.70 -10.95
CA GLY A 445 -10.83 44.15 -12.16
C GLY A 445 -10.25 42.77 -12.52
N LEU A 446 -11.08 41.90 -13.10
CA LEU A 446 -10.70 40.58 -13.61
C LEU A 446 -10.86 40.54 -15.13
N SER A 447 -9.99 39.83 -15.84
CA SER A 447 -10.00 39.77 -17.31
C SER A 447 -9.60 38.40 -17.85
N PHE A 448 -10.15 38.06 -19.02
CA PHE A 448 -9.97 36.78 -19.71
C PHE A 448 -9.70 37.03 -21.20
N ARG A 449 -8.70 36.37 -21.79
CA ARG A 449 -8.39 36.47 -23.23
C ARG A 449 -7.82 35.17 -23.77
N LEU A 450 -8.36 34.67 -24.88
CA LEU A 450 -7.77 33.55 -25.62
C LEU A 450 -6.56 34.05 -26.42
N GLU A 451 -5.39 33.42 -26.23
CA GLU A 451 -4.14 33.78 -26.90
C GLU A 451 -3.96 32.96 -28.19
N GLY A 452 -3.39 33.57 -29.22
CA GLY A 452 -3.09 32.90 -30.49
C GLY A 452 -4.26 32.70 -31.45
N VAL A 453 -5.48 33.11 -31.09
CA VAL A 453 -6.67 33.04 -31.95
C VAL A 453 -6.96 34.38 -32.63
N ALA A 454 -7.55 34.33 -33.84
CA ALA A 454 -8.09 35.51 -34.49
C ALA A 454 -9.31 36.07 -33.71
N PRO A 455 -9.65 37.36 -33.84
CA PRO A 455 -10.86 37.92 -33.24
C PRO A 455 -12.11 37.19 -33.72
N MET A 456 -12.84 36.57 -32.79
CA MET A 456 -14.09 35.85 -33.03
C MET A 456 -15.22 36.49 -32.22
N ASN A 457 -16.46 36.47 -32.72
CA ASN A 457 -17.61 36.94 -31.95
C ASN A 457 -18.04 35.87 -30.93
N LEU A 458 -17.61 36.06 -29.67
CA LEU A 458 -17.87 35.17 -28.55
C LEU A 458 -19.00 35.70 -27.63
N ARG A 459 -19.64 36.82 -27.98
CA ARG A 459 -20.45 37.63 -27.05
C ARG A 459 -21.68 36.93 -26.46
N ASN A 460 -22.39 36.15 -27.26
CA ASN A 460 -23.77 35.73 -26.94
C ASN A 460 -23.84 34.34 -26.30
N ASP A 461 -22.98 33.42 -26.74
CA ASP A 461 -23.08 31.99 -26.38
C ASP A 461 -21.99 31.54 -25.40
N SER A 462 -20.97 32.37 -25.16
CA SER A 462 -19.97 32.14 -24.13
C SER A 462 -20.54 32.44 -22.74
N GLY A 463 -20.11 31.67 -21.74
CA GLY A 463 -20.56 31.82 -20.37
C GLY A 463 -19.50 31.38 -19.36
N GLY A 464 -19.83 31.54 -18.08
CA GLY A 464 -19.00 31.07 -16.99
C GLY A 464 -19.68 31.20 -15.65
N PHE A 465 -19.21 30.43 -14.68
CA PHE A 465 -19.75 30.43 -13.32
C PHE A 465 -18.70 30.12 -12.26
N LEU A 466 -19.01 30.52 -11.04
CA LEU A 466 -18.29 30.16 -9.82
C LEU A 466 -19.17 29.25 -8.97
N ALA A 467 -18.65 28.12 -8.51
CA ALA A 467 -19.35 27.19 -7.64
C ALA A 467 -18.47 26.76 -6.45
N ALA A 468 -19.04 26.79 -5.24
CA ALA A 468 -18.48 26.03 -4.11
C ALA A 468 -18.80 24.54 -4.28
N GLN A 469 -18.14 23.67 -3.51
CA GLN A 469 -18.47 22.23 -3.46
C GLN A 469 -19.95 21.98 -3.12
N SER A 470 -20.54 22.83 -2.29
CA SER A 470 -21.97 22.84 -1.96
C SER A 470 -22.54 24.26 -2.12
N GLY A 471 -23.56 24.41 -2.95
CA GLY A 471 -24.24 25.69 -3.18
C GLY A 471 -24.78 25.87 -4.59
N ALA A 472 -25.54 26.94 -4.80
CA ALA A 472 -25.96 27.36 -6.14
C ALA A 472 -24.78 28.03 -6.88
N PRO A 473 -24.51 27.70 -8.16
CA PRO A 473 -23.48 28.36 -8.94
C PRO A 473 -23.85 29.83 -9.21
N VAL A 474 -22.89 30.73 -9.10
CA VAL A 474 -23.03 32.15 -9.41
C VAL A 474 -22.53 32.40 -10.83
N ALA A 475 -23.42 32.85 -11.72
CA ALA A 475 -23.05 33.16 -13.11
C ALA A 475 -22.18 34.42 -13.18
N ILE A 476 -20.98 34.33 -13.76
CA ILE A 476 -20.11 35.51 -13.92
C ILE A 476 -20.43 36.32 -15.19
N HIS A 477 -21.20 35.74 -16.12
CA HIS A 477 -21.51 36.36 -17.42
C HIS A 477 -22.30 37.68 -17.33
N SER A 478 -22.93 37.95 -16.19
CA SER A 478 -23.70 39.17 -15.91
C SER A 478 -22.82 40.30 -15.35
N TYR A 479 -21.57 40.00 -15.02
CA TYR A 479 -20.59 40.93 -14.47
C TYR A 479 -19.50 41.32 -15.48
N TRP A 480 -19.39 40.59 -16.59
CA TRP A 480 -18.37 40.84 -17.62
C TRP A 480 -18.87 41.67 -18.82
N VAL A 481 -17.93 42.27 -19.53
CA VAL A 481 -18.13 42.93 -20.83
C VAL A 481 -17.21 42.28 -21.85
N PHE A 482 -17.73 41.95 -23.03
CA PHE A 482 -16.95 41.45 -24.17
C PHE A 482 -16.44 42.60 -25.05
N HIS A 483 -15.15 42.59 -25.35
CA HIS A 483 -14.44 43.59 -26.15
C HIS A 483 -14.06 42.97 -27.51
N ALA A 484 -14.82 43.33 -28.55
CA ALA A 484 -14.72 42.70 -29.87
C ALA A 484 -13.43 43.04 -30.65
N ASP A 485 -12.76 44.14 -30.29
CA ASP A 485 -11.48 44.59 -30.83
C ASP A 485 -10.30 43.73 -30.38
N THR A 486 -10.38 43.20 -29.15
CA THR A 486 -9.33 42.41 -28.49
C THR A 486 -9.69 40.94 -28.27
N GLY A 487 -10.93 40.55 -28.55
CA GLY A 487 -11.46 39.21 -28.28
C GLY A 487 -11.50 38.85 -26.79
N SER A 488 -11.54 39.86 -25.91
CA SER A 488 -11.35 39.70 -24.47
C SER A 488 -12.64 39.95 -23.67
N PHE A 489 -12.68 39.46 -22.44
CA PHE A 489 -13.75 39.70 -21.48
C PHE A 489 -13.18 40.40 -20.24
N SER A 490 -13.90 41.38 -19.68
CA SER A 490 -13.49 42.05 -18.43
C SER A 490 -14.63 42.25 -17.45
N ILE A 491 -14.37 41.98 -16.16
CA ILE A 491 -15.19 42.38 -15.01
C ILE A 491 -14.53 43.62 -14.40
N SER A 492 -15.26 44.73 -14.26
CA SER A 492 -14.73 45.95 -13.64
C SER A 492 -14.57 45.78 -12.12
N ALA A 493 -13.75 46.61 -11.47
CA ALA A 493 -13.58 46.56 -10.01
C ALA A 493 -14.92 46.69 -9.25
N THR A 494 -15.84 47.56 -9.72
CA THR A 494 -17.19 47.69 -9.15
C THR A 494 -18.01 46.41 -9.31
N ALA A 495 -17.98 45.79 -10.49
CA ALA A 495 -18.67 44.52 -10.72
C ALA A 495 -18.04 43.37 -9.92
N MET A 496 -16.72 43.39 -9.73
CA MET A 496 -16.00 42.40 -8.92
C MET A 496 -16.33 42.52 -7.44
N GLN A 497 -16.47 43.74 -6.90
CA GLN A 497 -16.97 43.95 -5.53
C GLN A 497 -18.39 43.42 -5.36
N GLN A 498 -19.29 43.65 -6.33
CA GLN A 498 -20.64 43.09 -6.32
C GLN A 498 -20.64 41.56 -6.37
N LEU A 499 -19.76 40.95 -7.17
CA LEU A 499 -19.57 39.51 -7.26
C LEU A 499 -19.02 38.92 -5.95
N LEU A 500 -17.99 39.52 -5.35
CA LEU A 500 -17.42 39.08 -4.07
C LEU A 500 -18.45 39.11 -2.93
N ASN A 501 -19.38 40.07 -2.94
CA ASN A 501 -20.44 40.18 -1.93
C ASN A 501 -21.48 39.03 -1.99
N VAL A 502 -21.65 38.37 -3.14
CA VAL A 502 -22.61 37.23 -3.29
C VAL A 502 -21.95 35.86 -3.22
N LEU A 503 -20.62 35.78 -3.31
CA LEU A 503 -19.87 34.52 -3.22
C LEU A 503 -19.65 34.10 -1.75
N PRO A 504 -19.75 32.80 -1.41
CA PRO A 504 -19.31 32.30 -0.11
C PRO A 504 -17.78 32.38 0.01
N ALA A 505 -17.27 32.50 1.24
CA ALA A 505 -15.84 32.30 1.50
C ALA A 505 -15.48 30.82 1.40
N GLY A 506 -14.31 30.49 0.85
CA GLY A 506 -13.94 29.11 0.53
C GLY A 506 -13.10 28.98 -0.74
N ALA A 507 -12.75 27.73 -1.08
CA ALA A 507 -12.31 27.36 -2.41
C ALA A 507 -13.52 27.21 -3.34
N LEU A 508 -13.43 27.77 -4.54
CA LEU A 508 -14.49 27.80 -5.54
C LEU A 508 -13.92 27.29 -6.87
N GLN A 509 -14.71 26.55 -7.64
CA GLN A 509 -14.40 26.24 -9.03
C GLN A 509 -14.92 27.34 -9.96
N LEU A 510 -14.02 27.92 -10.74
CA LEU A 510 -14.33 28.86 -11.83
C LEU A 510 -14.37 28.07 -13.14
N HIS A 511 -15.56 27.93 -13.72
CA HIS A 511 -15.75 27.33 -15.04
C HIS A 511 -16.00 28.42 -16.10
N LEU A 512 -15.37 28.26 -17.26
CA LEU A 512 -15.49 29.16 -18.42
C LEU A 512 -15.74 28.33 -19.67
N ASN A 513 -16.70 28.74 -20.50
CA ASN A 513 -17.02 28.09 -21.77
C ASN A 513 -17.13 29.16 -22.86
N PHE A 514 -16.21 29.14 -23.82
CA PHE A 514 -16.16 30.11 -24.92
C PHE A 514 -16.68 29.48 -26.21
N VAL A 515 -17.68 30.10 -26.83
CA VAL A 515 -18.42 29.51 -27.95
C VAL A 515 -18.74 30.57 -29.00
N THR A 516 -18.55 30.21 -30.27
CA THR A 516 -18.92 31.03 -31.43
C THR A 516 -20.39 30.85 -31.81
N GLN A 517 -20.97 31.85 -32.46
CA GLN A 517 -22.41 31.86 -32.75
C GLN A 517 -22.87 30.71 -33.68
N ASP A 518 -22.03 30.30 -34.63
CA ASP A 518 -22.25 29.14 -35.50
C ASP A 518 -22.02 27.78 -34.81
N GLY A 519 -21.34 27.79 -33.65
CA GLY A 519 -20.97 26.59 -32.90
C GLY A 519 -19.81 25.80 -33.50
N GLU A 520 -19.07 26.33 -34.49
CA GLU A 520 -17.91 25.64 -35.07
C GLU A 520 -16.69 25.69 -34.13
N PHE A 521 -16.54 26.76 -33.34
CA PHE A 521 -15.55 26.87 -32.26
C PHE A 521 -16.21 26.81 -30.88
N ALA A 522 -15.71 25.91 -30.03
CA ALA A 522 -16.03 25.80 -28.61
C ALA A 522 -14.78 25.39 -27.81
N VAL A 523 -14.62 25.90 -26.59
CA VAL A 523 -13.56 25.46 -25.65
C VAL A 523 -13.99 25.71 -24.20
N SER A 524 -13.60 24.82 -23.29
CA SER A 524 -13.93 24.90 -21.86
C SER A 524 -12.69 24.90 -20.98
N TYR A 525 -12.69 25.76 -19.96
CA TYR A 525 -11.63 25.87 -18.95
C TYR A 525 -12.22 25.76 -17.55
N ALA A 526 -11.39 25.28 -16.62
CA ALA A 526 -11.64 25.31 -15.19
C ALA A 526 -10.40 25.85 -14.44
N LEU A 527 -10.60 26.38 -13.23
CA LEU A 527 -9.55 26.50 -12.23
C LEU A 527 -10.14 26.69 -10.82
N THR A 528 -9.40 26.24 -9.81
CA THR A 528 -9.70 26.58 -8.42
C THR A 528 -9.32 28.04 -8.16
N VAL A 529 -10.26 28.82 -7.62
CA VAL A 529 -10.04 30.18 -7.09
C VAL A 529 -10.41 30.24 -5.62
N ILE A 530 -9.78 31.15 -4.87
CA ILE A 530 -9.98 31.26 -3.42
C ILE A 530 -10.70 32.58 -3.11
N LYS A 531 -11.87 32.52 -2.46
CA LYS A 531 -12.43 33.68 -1.77
C LYS A 531 -12.07 33.58 -0.29
N ALA A 532 -11.01 34.29 0.10
CA ALA A 532 -10.58 34.39 1.48
C ALA A 532 -11.00 35.73 2.12
N ALA A 533 -11.30 35.69 3.41
CA ALA A 533 -11.75 36.86 4.17
C ALA A 533 -11.30 36.86 5.64
N THR A 534 -10.74 35.75 6.15
CA THR A 534 -10.41 35.59 7.57
C THR A 534 -8.91 35.77 7.82
N VAL A 535 -8.57 36.46 8.90
CA VAL A 535 -7.20 36.51 9.45
C VAL A 535 -7.15 35.65 10.71
N LEU A 536 -6.18 34.72 10.77
CA LEU A 536 -5.88 33.96 11.98
C LEU A 536 -4.65 34.58 12.66
N GLN A 537 -4.82 35.00 13.91
CA GLN A 537 -3.77 35.55 14.77
C GLN A 537 -3.40 34.54 15.85
N GLY A 538 -2.11 34.43 16.14
CA GLY A 538 -1.54 33.38 16.97
C GLY A 538 -0.54 33.91 17.98
N GLN A 539 -0.50 33.31 19.18
CA GLN A 539 0.44 33.65 20.24
C GLN A 539 0.95 32.40 20.97
N MET A 540 2.27 32.19 20.92
CA MET A 540 2.94 31.15 21.69
C MET A 540 3.18 31.59 23.15
N ARG A 541 2.88 30.70 24.09
CA ARG A 541 2.93 30.89 25.55
C ARG A 541 3.81 29.83 26.22
N THR A 542 4.32 30.14 27.40
CA THR A 542 4.93 29.16 28.33
C THR A 542 3.86 28.61 29.29
N PRO A 543 4.10 27.49 30.00
CA PRO A 543 3.14 26.96 30.98
C PRO A 543 2.85 27.92 32.16
N ALA A 544 3.71 28.92 32.36
CA ALA A 544 3.51 30.02 33.32
C ALA A 544 2.69 31.21 32.75
N GLY A 545 2.15 31.11 31.52
CA GLY A 545 1.33 32.14 30.87
C GLY A 545 2.10 33.29 30.19
N GLY A 546 3.43 33.34 30.36
CA GLY A 546 4.29 34.31 29.66
C GLY A 546 4.44 34.00 28.16
N ASN A 547 5.03 34.90 27.39
CA ASN A 547 5.28 34.68 25.95
C ASN A 547 6.46 33.72 25.75
N ALA A 548 6.36 32.79 24.79
CA ALA A 548 7.43 31.85 24.44
C ALA A 548 8.41 32.45 23.42
N SER A 549 9.06 33.57 23.77
CA SER A 549 9.99 34.31 22.88
C SER A 549 11.19 33.51 22.39
N GLY A 550 11.57 32.43 23.10
CA GLY A 550 12.61 31.48 22.65
C GLY A 550 12.27 30.70 21.38
N LEU A 551 11.04 30.82 20.86
CA LEU A 551 10.61 30.22 19.58
C LEU A 551 10.73 31.18 18.39
N ALA A 552 11.26 32.40 18.57
CA ALA A 552 11.44 33.36 17.48
C ALA A 552 12.22 32.76 16.30
N GLY A 553 11.70 32.93 15.07
CA GLY A 553 12.26 32.36 13.85
C GLY A 553 11.85 30.91 13.56
N LYS A 554 11.29 30.17 14.53
CA LYS A 554 10.60 28.90 14.24
C LYS A 554 9.29 29.17 13.47
N LYS A 555 8.71 28.13 12.88
CA LYS A 555 7.54 28.25 12.00
C LYS A 555 6.32 27.55 12.62
N ILE A 556 5.13 28.09 12.40
CA ILE A 556 3.86 27.37 12.56
C ILE A 556 3.40 26.93 11.17
N LEU A 557 3.05 25.65 11.06
CA LEU A 557 2.48 25.04 9.87
C LEU A 557 0.96 25.00 10.04
N LEU A 558 0.22 25.50 9.06
CA LEU A 558 -1.25 25.49 9.02
C LEU A 558 -1.70 24.53 7.93
N THR A 559 -2.54 23.56 8.29
CA THR A 559 -3.05 22.53 7.37
C THR A 559 -4.56 22.37 7.51
N GLY A 560 -5.31 22.72 6.46
CA GLY A 560 -6.77 22.54 6.38
C GLY A 560 -7.17 21.09 6.08
N TYR A 561 -8.24 20.62 6.72
CA TYR A 561 -8.73 19.25 6.60
C TYR A 561 -9.67 19.04 5.39
N ASN A 562 -10.61 19.97 5.13
CA ASN A 562 -11.67 19.77 4.14
C ASN A 562 -11.36 20.44 2.80
N PHE A 563 -10.75 21.62 2.83
CA PHE A 563 -10.39 22.40 1.63
C PHE A 563 -8.89 22.40 1.35
N HIS A 564 -8.11 21.66 2.15
CA HIS A 564 -6.68 21.41 1.98
C HIS A 564 -5.81 22.68 1.84
N LEU A 565 -6.28 23.84 2.31
CA LEU A 565 -5.48 25.06 2.35
C LEU A 565 -4.28 24.85 3.28
N ARG A 566 -3.06 24.98 2.74
CA ARG A 566 -1.83 24.84 3.53
C ARG A 566 -0.94 26.09 3.47
N ARG A 567 -0.51 26.57 4.63
CA ARG A 567 0.28 27.80 4.79
C ARG A 567 1.34 27.62 5.88
N VAL A 568 2.33 28.51 5.90
CA VAL A 568 3.39 28.53 6.91
C VAL A 568 3.59 29.97 7.36
N ALA A 569 3.66 30.19 8.67
CA ALA A 569 3.94 31.49 9.29
C ALA A 569 5.21 31.42 10.16
N VAL A 570 5.97 32.50 10.22
CA VAL A 570 7.14 32.61 11.10
C VAL A 570 6.71 33.21 12.43
N ILE A 571 7.25 32.68 13.54
CA ILE A 571 7.03 33.19 14.89
C ILE A 571 7.98 34.37 15.13
N ASP A 572 7.44 35.51 15.59
CA ASP A 572 8.22 36.71 15.86
C ASP A 572 8.91 36.70 17.25
N ALA A 573 9.64 37.77 17.57
CA ALA A 573 10.34 37.92 18.86
C ALA A 573 9.40 38.01 20.08
N ALA A 574 8.13 38.36 19.90
CA ALA A 574 7.11 38.35 20.93
C ALA A 574 6.42 36.97 21.05
N GLY A 575 6.75 36.00 20.20
CA GLY A 575 6.10 34.70 20.12
C GLY A 575 4.78 34.72 19.33
N ALA A 576 4.48 35.81 18.62
CA ALA A 576 3.26 35.94 17.82
C ALA A 576 3.47 35.42 16.39
N PHE A 577 2.38 35.02 15.74
CA PHE A 577 2.33 34.62 14.34
C PHE A 577 0.95 34.98 13.74
N HIS A 578 0.83 35.05 12.43
CA HIS A 578 -0.47 35.24 11.77
C HIS A 578 -0.53 34.53 10.42
N PHE A 579 -1.75 34.25 9.97
CA PHE A 579 -2.06 33.77 8.63
C PHE A 579 -3.15 34.66 8.03
N ASP A 580 -2.83 35.31 6.92
CA ASP A 580 -3.80 36.08 6.15
C ASP A 580 -4.53 35.19 5.13
N GLY A 581 -5.74 35.59 4.79
CA GLY A 581 -6.50 34.95 3.72
C GLY A 581 -6.82 33.48 4.01
N VAL A 582 -7.15 33.16 5.25
CA VAL A 582 -7.65 31.84 5.62
C VAL A 582 -9.11 31.70 5.19
N ILE A 583 -9.52 30.49 4.80
CA ILE A 583 -10.90 30.14 4.42
C ILE A 583 -11.59 29.30 5.50
N PRO A 584 -12.93 29.19 5.50
CA PRO A 584 -13.65 28.36 6.47
C PRO A 584 -13.25 26.89 6.35
N ASP A 585 -12.55 26.36 7.34
CA ASP A 585 -12.13 24.96 7.45
C ASP A 585 -11.86 24.61 8.93
N THR A 586 -11.70 23.33 9.23
CA THR A 586 -10.92 22.91 10.39
C THR A 586 -9.45 22.93 9.99
N TYR A 587 -8.60 23.54 10.82
CA TYR A 587 -7.15 23.58 10.63
C TYR A 587 -6.44 22.88 11.76
N GLN A 588 -5.35 22.18 11.44
CA GLN A 588 -4.29 21.87 12.41
C GLN A 588 -3.20 22.93 12.32
N LEU A 589 -2.73 23.38 13.48
CA LEU A 589 -1.58 24.26 13.66
C LEU A 589 -0.48 23.45 14.35
N THR A 590 0.64 23.24 13.65
CA THR A 590 1.76 22.41 14.13
C THR A 590 3.02 23.27 14.27
N LEU A 591 3.70 23.17 15.40
CA LEU A 591 5.02 23.80 15.56
C LEU A 591 6.07 23.04 14.77
N ASN A 592 6.79 23.73 13.89
CA ASN A 592 7.95 23.18 13.21
C ASN A 592 9.15 23.11 14.16
N ASP A 593 9.22 22.02 14.93
CA ASP A 593 10.41 21.66 15.70
C ASP A 593 10.95 20.30 15.27
N LEU A 594 12.02 20.30 14.46
CA LEU A 594 12.66 19.06 13.99
C LEU A 594 13.36 18.28 15.11
N ASP A 595 13.72 18.96 16.20
CA ASP A 595 14.31 18.33 17.38
C ASP A 595 13.31 17.46 18.14
N HIS A 596 12.06 17.93 18.24
CA HIS A 596 10.95 17.26 18.91
C HIS A 596 9.69 17.32 18.02
N PRO A 597 9.65 16.57 16.91
CA PRO A 597 8.54 16.63 15.97
C PRO A 597 7.22 16.22 16.65
N ASN A 598 6.13 16.88 16.28
CA ASN A 598 4.77 16.64 16.78
C ASN A 598 4.51 17.00 18.26
N VAL A 599 5.45 17.68 18.95
CA VAL A 599 5.25 18.13 20.35
C VAL A 599 4.08 19.10 20.53
N VAL A 600 3.82 19.96 19.53
CA VAL A 600 2.66 20.86 19.52
C VAL A 600 1.91 20.68 18.22
N GLY A 601 0.73 20.08 18.33
CA GLY A 601 -0.33 20.08 17.33
C GLY A 601 -1.64 20.48 18.00
N ILE A 602 -2.28 21.54 17.51
CA ILE A 602 -3.61 21.95 17.98
C ILE A 602 -4.55 22.08 16.79
N SER A 603 -5.86 22.05 17.02
CA SER A 603 -6.86 22.33 15.99
C SER A 603 -7.73 23.52 16.32
N THR A 604 -8.18 24.20 15.26
CA THR A 604 -9.07 25.34 15.33
C THR A 604 -10.03 25.28 14.15
N ALA A 605 -11.33 25.40 14.42
CA ALA A 605 -12.35 25.53 13.38
C ALA A 605 -12.53 27.01 13.05
N ILE A 606 -12.62 27.34 11.76
CA ILE A 606 -12.91 28.69 11.27
C ILE A 606 -14.28 28.69 10.65
N PHE A 607 -15.22 29.40 11.26
CA PHE A 607 -16.61 29.40 10.80
C PHE A 607 -16.80 30.22 9.50
N PRO A 608 -17.82 29.92 8.68
CA PRO A 608 -18.10 30.63 7.42
C PRO A 608 -18.27 32.16 7.50
N THR A 609 -18.53 32.69 8.69
CA THR A 609 -18.76 34.12 8.95
C THR A 609 -17.65 34.79 9.77
N SER A 610 -16.60 34.06 10.16
CA SER A 610 -15.49 34.62 10.95
C SER A 610 -14.58 35.50 10.10
N THR A 611 -14.25 36.69 10.59
CA THR A 611 -13.25 37.59 9.98
C THR A 611 -11.94 37.62 10.76
N ILE A 612 -11.99 37.38 12.08
CA ILE A 612 -10.80 37.31 12.95
C ILE A 612 -10.89 36.08 13.86
N VAL A 613 -9.84 35.26 13.83
CA VAL A 613 -9.66 34.10 14.73
C VAL A 613 -8.40 34.31 15.55
N ASN A 614 -8.50 34.25 16.87
CA ASN A 614 -7.37 34.36 17.79
C ASN A 614 -7.06 33.01 18.41
N VAL A 615 -5.78 32.67 18.47
CA VAL A 615 -5.29 31.38 18.99
C VAL A 615 -4.11 31.62 19.94
N SER A 616 -4.19 31.07 21.15
CA SER A 616 -3.09 31.05 22.12
C SER A 616 -2.65 29.61 22.33
N ILE A 617 -1.35 29.32 22.18
CA ILE A 617 -0.80 27.96 22.22
C ILE A 617 0.28 27.88 23.29
N THR A 618 0.21 26.89 24.20
CA THR A 618 1.19 26.72 25.27
C THR A 618 2.24 25.68 24.87
N TYR A 619 3.51 26.08 24.80
CA TYR A 619 4.65 25.19 24.52
C TYR A 619 5.16 24.56 25.83
N PRO A 620 5.19 23.23 25.97
CA PRO A 620 5.46 22.56 27.25
C PRO A 620 6.92 22.65 27.72
N TYR A 621 7.87 22.83 26.80
CA TYR A 621 9.29 22.92 27.14
C TYR A 621 9.68 24.38 27.38
N ALA A 622 10.17 24.69 28.58
CA ALA A 622 10.88 25.95 28.79
C ALA A 622 12.12 26.00 27.88
N ALA A 623 12.52 27.19 27.43
CA ALA A 623 13.71 27.35 26.59
C ALA A 623 15.00 27.12 27.39
N GLY A 624 15.38 25.86 27.57
CA GLY A 624 16.60 25.43 28.25
C GLY A 624 16.64 23.90 28.46
N PRO A 625 17.83 23.28 28.52
CA PRO A 625 17.97 21.84 28.73
C PRO A 625 17.68 21.46 30.19
N GLY A 626 16.40 21.30 30.52
CA GLY A 626 15.96 20.88 31.85
C GLY A 626 14.48 20.53 31.89
N LEU A 627 14.18 19.25 32.06
CA LEU A 627 12.85 18.76 32.44
C LEU A 627 12.46 19.37 33.79
N GLN A 628 11.60 20.40 33.79
CA GLN A 628 10.94 20.86 35.01
C GLN A 628 9.67 20.05 35.25
N THR A 629 9.60 19.47 36.45
CA THR A 629 8.43 18.82 37.01
C THR A 629 7.30 19.83 37.21
N ALA A 630 6.36 19.91 36.26
CA ALA A 630 5.17 20.75 36.38
C ALA A 630 3.98 19.95 36.94
N THR A 631 3.73 20.08 38.24
CA THR A 631 2.56 19.52 38.94
C THR A 631 1.31 20.41 38.88
N ALA A 632 1.34 21.48 38.09
CA ALA A 632 0.23 22.41 37.91
C ALA A 632 -0.56 22.10 36.62
N PRO A 633 -1.91 22.05 36.64
CA PRO A 633 -2.70 21.94 35.42
C PRO A 633 -2.64 23.24 34.61
N TRP A 634 -2.45 23.12 33.29
CA TRP A 634 -2.43 24.23 32.33
C TRP A 634 -3.23 23.88 31.07
N THR A 635 -3.83 24.88 30.44
CA THR A 635 -4.59 24.70 29.19
C THR A 635 -3.65 24.70 27.99
N ALA A 636 -3.72 23.64 27.16
CA ALA A 636 -2.83 23.48 26.01
C ALA A 636 -3.01 24.57 24.94
N ALA A 637 -4.26 24.98 24.68
CA ALA A 637 -4.57 26.11 23.82
C ALA A 637 -5.90 26.77 24.18
N ALA A 638 -6.09 28.01 23.71
CA ALA A 638 -7.36 28.73 23.75
C ALA A 638 -7.64 29.36 22.37
N VAL A 639 -8.91 29.36 21.94
CA VAL A 639 -9.35 29.91 20.66
C VAL A 639 -10.55 30.83 20.87
N THR A 640 -10.58 31.98 20.21
CA THR A 640 -11.76 32.86 20.12
C THR A 640 -11.94 33.38 18.69
N GLN A 641 -13.17 33.62 18.26
CA GLN A 641 -13.48 34.18 16.93
C GLN A 641 -14.79 34.98 16.93
N ASP A 642 -14.97 35.82 15.91
CA ASP A 642 -16.10 36.74 15.76
C ASP A 642 -17.29 36.17 14.96
N GLY A 643 -17.11 35.05 14.26
CA GLY A 643 -18.16 34.38 13.50
C GLY A 643 -19.11 33.53 14.34
N ALA A 644 -20.28 33.22 13.78
CA ALA A 644 -21.28 32.37 14.41
C ALA A 644 -20.90 30.89 14.31
N ALA A 645 -20.81 30.21 15.46
CA ALA A 645 -20.63 28.76 15.53
C ALA A 645 -21.85 28.02 14.92
N PRO A 646 -21.69 26.77 14.45
CA PRO A 646 -22.81 25.93 14.05
C PRO A 646 -23.85 25.77 15.17
N PRO A 647 -25.11 25.42 14.84
CA PRO A 647 -26.14 25.15 15.83
C PRO A 647 -25.67 24.13 16.88
N ALA A 648 -26.05 24.36 18.14
CA ALA A 648 -25.70 23.45 19.23
C ALA A 648 -26.25 22.04 18.94
N ARG A 649 -25.44 21.01 19.19
CA ARG A 649 -25.83 19.64 18.85
C ARG A 649 -27.04 19.20 19.67
N GLN A 650 -28.07 18.68 18.99
CA GLN A 650 -29.20 18.06 19.68
C GLN A 650 -28.69 16.81 20.40
N ALA A 651 -29.14 16.60 21.64
CA ALA A 651 -28.76 15.45 22.43
C ALA A 651 -29.28 14.16 21.79
N ALA A 652 -28.44 13.51 20.99
CA ALA A 652 -28.59 12.11 20.68
C ALA A 652 -28.59 11.32 22.00
N GLN A 653 -29.38 10.24 22.08
CA GLN A 653 -29.28 9.33 23.22
C GLN A 653 -27.83 8.88 23.33
N ALA A 654 -27.21 9.14 24.49
CA ALA A 654 -25.86 8.69 24.76
C ALA A 654 -25.80 7.19 24.49
N MET A 655 -24.91 6.77 23.58
CA MET A 655 -24.46 5.38 23.59
C MET A 655 -23.99 5.13 25.02
N ALA A 656 -24.54 4.10 25.67
CA ALA A 656 -24.20 3.78 27.04
C ALA A 656 -22.67 3.78 27.15
N ALA A 657 -22.13 4.64 28.01
CA ALA A 657 -20.71 4.62 28.31
C ALA A 657 -20.36 3.17 28.64
N PRO A 658 -19.30 2.58 28.04
CA PRO A 658 -18.82 1.29 28.47
C PRO A 658 -18.69 1.36 29.99
N ALA A 659 -19.32 0.41 30.71
CA ALA A 659 -19.31 0.43 32.16
C ALA A 659 -17.85 0.64 32.61
N PRO A 660 -17.56 1.57 33.53
CA PRO A 660 -16.20 1.80 33.97
C PRO A 660 -15.65 0.45 34.43
N ALA A 661 -14.62 -0.04 33.73
CA ALA A 661 -14.03 -1.31 34.06
C ALA A 661 -13.58 -1.23 35.52
N THR A 662 -14.25 -2.00 36.37
CA THR A 662 -13.80 -2.27 37.73
C THR A 662 -12.34 -2.73 37.62
N PRO A 663 -11.41 -2.28 38.48
CA PRO A 663 -10.06 -2.83 38.51
C PRO A 663 -10.12 -4.29 38.98
N GLN A 664 -10.32 -5.18 38.01
CA GLN A 664 -10.39 -6.63 38.05
C GLN A 664 -10.07 -7.12 36.62
N ASP A 665 -9.23 -8.12 36.38
CA ASP A 665 -8.51 -9.01 37.30
C ASP A 665 -6.99 -9.00 37.01
N GLU A 666 -6.19 -9.61 37.87
CA GLU A 666 -4.80 -9.96 37.54
C GLU A 666 -4.81 -11.10 36.49
N ASP A 667 -4.78 -10.74 35.21
CA ASP A 667 -4.51 -11.69 34.12
C ASP A 667 -3.11 -12.31 34.26
N GLU A 668 -2.87 -13.45 33.62
CA GLU A 668 -1.64 -14.28 33.71
C GLU A 668 -0.31 -13.52 33.44
N ASP A 669 -0.36 -12.30 32.88
CA ASP A 669 0.78 -11.46 32.50
C ASP A 669 0.97 -10.16 33.36
N ASN A 670 0.22 -10.01 34.46
CA ASN A 670 0.26 -8.83 35.36
C ASN A 670 0.01 -7.49 34.64
N THR A 671 -1.07 -7.43 33.88
CA THR A 671 -1.54 -6.23 33.16
C THR A 671 -2.24 -5.24 34.10
N GLN A 672 -1.95 -3.94 34.01
CA GLN A 672 -2.65 -2.87 34.74
C GLN A 672 -3.06 -1.71 33.82
N SER A 673 -4.28 -1.21 33.98
CA SER A 673 -4.91 -0.25 33.07
C SER A 673 -5.38 1.03 33.78
N PHE A 674 -5.00 2.20 33.26
CA PHE A 674 -5.20 3.51 33.86
C PHE A 674 -5.96 4.44 32.91
N THR A 675 -7.23 4.75 33.23
CA THR A 675 -8.14 5.50 32.33
C THR A 675 -8.60 6.83 32.93
N ALA A 676 -8.49 7.93 32.17
CA ALA A 676 -9.19 9.19 32.39
C ALA A 676 -10.38 9.30 31.41
N THR A 677 -11.55 9.69 31.92
CA THR A 677 -12.78 9.88 31.14
C THR A 677 -13.21 11.33 31.25
N ALA A 678 -13.40 12.01 30.14
CA ALA A 678 -13.97 13.35 30.08
C ALA A 678 -15.39 13.35 30.67
N GLY A 679 -15.69 14.33 31.52
CA GLY A 679 -16.98 14.43 32.21
C GLY A 679 -17.56 15.85 32.09
N PRO A 680 -17.39 16.73 33.08
CA PRO A 680 -17.99 18.07 33.05
C PRO A 680 -17.40 18.98 31.97
N GLN A 681 -18.23 19.88 31.46
CA GLN A 681 -17.88 20.86 30.43
C GLN A 681 -16.66 21.69 30.82
N ASN A 682 -15.68 21.70 29.91
CA ASN A 682 -14.41 22.42 30.01
C ASN A 682 -13.60 22.09 31.27
N GLN A 683 -13.78 20.90 31.86
CA GLN A 683 -12.99 20.42 33.01
C GLN A 683 -12.10 19.23 32.62
N THR A 684 -10.79 19.39 32.80
CA THR A 684 -9.80 18.34 32.54
C THR A 684 -9.76 17.34 33.69
N VAL A 685 -10.10 16.08 33.40
CA VAL A 685 -9.95 14.95 34.32
C VAL A 685 -8.55 14.37 34.13
N VAL A 686 -7.75 14.32 35.20
CA VAL A 686 -6.38 13.79 35.19
C VAL A 686 -6.29 12.57 36.10
N ARG A 687 -5.65 11.49 35.64
CA ARG A 687 -5.37 10.28 36.42
C ARG A 687 -3.86 9.96 36.40
N PRO A 688 -3.11 10.26 37.47
CA PRO A 688 -1.73 9.82 37.60
C PRO A 688 -1.64 8.31 37.86
N PHE A 689 -0.50 7.70 37.52
CA PHE A 689 -0.24 6.28 37.76
C PHE A 689 1.23 5.99 38.11
N SER A 690 1.44 4.80 38.67
CA SER A 690 2.73 4.24 39.06
C SER A 690 2.65 2.72 38.90
N TYR A 691 3.64 2.12 38.23
CA TYR A 691 3.69 0.69 37.91
C TYR A 691 5.10 0.16 38.18
N THR A 692 5.21 -0.97 38.89
CA THR A 692 6.50 -1.57 39.27
C THR A 692 6.77 -2.82 38.45
N VAL A 693 7.82 -2.76 37.63
CA VAL A 693 8.31 -3.88 36.82
C VAL A 693 9.27 -4.73 37.68
N PRO A 694 9.04 -6.04 37.85
CA PRO A 694 9.92 -6.92 38.62
C PRO A 694 11.35 -6.99 38.08
N LYS A 695 12.29 -7.33 38.97
CA LYS A 695 13.68 -7.62 38.62
C LYS A 695 13.75 -8.82 37.66
N GLY A 696 14.51 -8.69 36.58
CA GLY A 696 14.73 -9.76 35.59
C GLY A 696 13.71 -9.84 34.45
N THR A 697 12.65 -9.01 34.47
CA THR A 697 11.73 -8.86 33.32
C THR A 697 12.52 -8.42 32.08
N GLN A 698 12.33 -9.10 30.94
CA GLN A 698 13.02 -8.76 29.70
C GLN A 698 12.33 -7.59 29.01
N ASP A 699 11.02 -7.67 28.82
CA ASP A 699 10.23 -6.71 28.05
C ASP A 699 9.03 -6.19 28.85
N VAL A 700 8.63 -4.94 28.59
CA VAL A 700 7.37 -4.36 29.08
C VAL A 700 6.49 -4.01 27.90
N GLY A 701 5.24 -4.48 27.95
CA GLY A 701 4.20 -4.06 27.01
C GLY A 701 3.56 -2.75 27.48
N VAL A 702 3.32 -1.84 26.54
CA VAL A 702 2.57 -0.59 26.77
C VAL A 702 1.49 -0.48 25.71
N LYS A 703 0.21 -0.39 26.10
CA LYS A 703 -0.91 -0.15 25.18
C LYS A 703 -1.63 1.13 25.57
N ILE A 704 -1.55 2.14 24.71
CA ILE A 704 -2.21 3.43 24.89
C ILE A 704 -3.43 3.46 23.99
N THR A 705 -4.60 3.74 24.54
CA THR A 705 -5.86 3.86 23.77
C THR A 705 -6.50 5.22 24.02
N VAL A 706 -6.93 5.90 22.96
CA VAL A 706 -7.82 7.07 23.08
C VAL A 706 -9.06 6.82 22.25
N ARG A 707 -10.25 6.96 22.84
CA ARG A 707 -11.54 6.72 22.20
C ARG A 707 -12.45 7.90 22.43
N THR A 708 -13.19 8.29 21.40
CA THR A 708 -14.17 9.38 21.50
C THR A 708 -15.54 8.95 21.00
N ALA A 709 -16.58 9.44 21.67
CA ALA A 709 -17.95 9.36 21.18
C ALA A 709 -18.30 10.48 20.17
N GLU A 710 -17.40 11.45 19.93
CA GLU A 710 -17.61 12.55 18.98
C GLU A 710 -17.51 12.11 17.51
N TYR A 711 -16.82 11.00 17.23
CA TYR A 711 -16.65 10.43 15.89
C TYR A 711 -17.88 9.64 15.41
N PRO A 712 -18.24 9.70 14.11
CA PRO A 712 -17.62 10.52 13.06
C PRO A 712 -18.13 11.96 13.06
N THR A 713 -19.37 12.19 13.49
CA THR A 713 -20.13 13.40 13.16
C THR A 713 -19.44 14.71 13.55
N TYR A 714 -18.89 14.80 14.75
CA TYR A 714 -18.33 16.04 15.29
C TYR A 714 -16.83 16.16 15.07
N THR A 715 -16.14 15.05 14.80
CA THR A 715 -14.70 15.08 14.46
C THR A 715 -14.45 15.32 12.98
N THR A 716 -15.38 14.96 12.08
CA THR A 716 -15.24 15.19 10.62
C THR A 716 -15.86 16.51 10.14
N GLN A 717 -16.65 17.21 10.96
CA GLN A 717 -17.27 18.49 10.62
C GLN A 717 -16.57 19.65 11.33
N GLN A 718 -16.85 20.89 10.91
CA GLN A 718 -16.38 22.10 11.59
C GLN A 718 -17.11 22.28 12.93
N SER A 719 -16.78 21.46 13.93
CA SER A 719 -17.44 21.44 15.24
C SER A 719 -16.80 22.41 16.23
N GLN A 720 -17.64 23.05 17.05
CA GLN A 720 -17.20 23.79 18.25
C GLN A 720 -16.90 22.86 19.45
N TYR A 721 -17.42 21.64 19.40
CA TYR A 721 -17.11 20.55 20.31
C TYR A 721 -15.90 19.80 19.75
N ASN A 722 -14.82 19.74 20.52
CA ASN A 722 -13.51 19.25 20.11
C ASN A 722 -12.76 18.83 21.37
N ASP A 723 -13.20 17.74 21.98
CA ASP A 723 -12.61 17.18 23.20
C ASP A 723 -11.08 17.07 23.13
N THR A 724 -10.41 17.25 24.26
CA THR A 724 -8.94 17.11 24.36
C THR A 724 -8.52 15.94 25.23
N TRP A 725 -7.34 15.40 24.96
CA TRP A 725 -6.76 14.27 25.68
C TRP A 725 -5.23 14.43 25.80
N SER A 726 -4.63 13.78 26.78
CA SER A 726 -3.18 13.62 26.86
C SER A 726 -2.77 12.35 27.59
N TYR A 727 -1.54 11.90 27.35
CA TYR A 727 -0.86 10.91 28.14
C TYR A 727 0.64 11.21 28.23
N VAL A 728 1.27 10.75 29.31
CA VAL A 728 2.72 10.73 29.49
C VAL A 728 3.10 9.48 30.29
N VAL A 729 4.10 8.73 29.80
CA VAL A 729 4.71 7.57 30.45
C VAL A 729 6.21 7.83 30.58
N VAL A 730 6.76 7.66 31.78
CA VAL A 730 8.14 8.00 32.16
C VAL A 730 8.80 6.81 32.85
N GLY A 731 10.09 6.60 32.61
CA GLY A 731 10.89 5.53 33.21
C GLY A 731 11.17 4.35 32.28
N LEU A 732 10.62 4.35 31.06
CA LEU A 732 10.95 3.37 30.02
C LEU A 732 12.20 3.80 29.22
N PRO A 733 13.17 2.89 28.99
CA PRO A 733 14.38 3.22 28.25
C PRO A 733 14.12 3.31 26.74
N GLY A 734 14.74 4.30 26.08
CA GLY A 734 14.79 4.37 24.61
C GLY A 734 13.47 4.71 23.89
N VAL A 735 12.38 5.00 24.62
CA VAL A 735 11.09 5.37 24.04
C VAL A 735 10.49 6.62 24.70
N ASP A 736 10.08 7.58 23.87
CA ASP A 736 9.31 8.75 24.31
C ASP A 736 7.81 8.49 24.12
N LEU A 737 7.10 8.34 25.24
CA LEU A 737 5.67 8.02 25.30
C LEU A 737 4.89 9.15 25.95
N ALA A 738 4.92 10.31 25.31
CA ALA A 738 4.05 11.45 25.61
C ALA A 738 3.32 11.90 24.36
N SER A 739 2.04 12.26 24.49
CA SER A 739 1.28 12.94 23.44
C SER A 739 0.09 13.67 24.05
N MET A 740 -0.35 14.73 23.38
CA MET A 740 -1.64 15.37 23.63
C MET A 740 -2.31 15.70 22.30
N GLY A 741 -3.62 15.89 22.30
CA GLY A 741 -4.36 16.20 21.08
C GLY A 741 -5.79 16.63 21.36
N ALA A 742 -6.48 16.96 20.27
CA ALA A 742 -7.93 17.15 20.25
C ALA A 742 -8.55 16.16 19.27
N VAL A 743 -9.77 15.70 19.54
CA VAL A 743 -10.37 14.58 18.81
C VAL A 743 -10.66 14.89 17.34
N ASN A 744 -10.87 16.16 16.97
CA ASN A 744 -11.02 16.56 15.57
C ASN A 744 -9.69 16.48 14.78
N GLN A 745 -8.57 16.14 15.45
CA GLN A 745 -7.29 15.79 14.82
C GLN A 745 -7.06 14.27 14.82
N SER A 746 -7.09 13.66 16.02
CA SER A 746 -6.70 12.26 16.22
C SER A 746 -7.75 11.25 15.78
N HIS A 747 -9.02 11.67 15.73
CA HIS A 747 -10.17 10.83 15.47
C HIS A 747 -10.97 11.34 14.28
N PHE A 748 -10.30 11.83 13.23
CA PHE A 748 -10.97 12.24 11.97
C PHE A 748 -11.35 11.03 11.10
N THR A 749 -10.52 9.97 11.07
CA THR A 749 -10.75 8.77 10.26
C THR A 749 -11.35 7.61 11.05
N GLN A 750 -11.25 7.62 12.38
CA GLN A 750 -11.61 6.52 13.28
C GLN A 750 -12.02 7.01 14.67
N GLY A 751 -12.96 6.33 15.33
CA GLY A 751 -13.42 6.68 16.68
C GLY A 751 -12.53 6.20 17.82
N THR A 752 -11.49 5.42 17.52
CA THR A 752 -10.51 4.92 18.50
C THR A 752 -9.12 4.91 17.86
N THR A 753 -8.12 5.38 18.60
CA THR A 753 -6.69 5.31 18.26
C THR A 753 -5.99 4.42 19.27
N VAL A 754 -5.10 3.54 18.84
CA VAL A 754 -4.27 2.72 19.73
C VAL A 754 -2.80 2.87 19.34
N ARG A 755 -1.90 2.92 20.33
CA ARG A 755 -0.45 2.81 20.17
C ARG A 755 0.08 1.75 21.12
N THR A 756 0.71 0.71 20.58
CA THR A 756 1.30 -0.37 21.38
C THR A 756 2.80 -0.48 21.17
N GLU A 757 3.56 -0.48 22.26
CA GLU A 757 5.01 -0.67 22.28
C GLU A 757 5.40 -1.90 23.10
N CYS A 758 6.51 -2.52 22.70
CA CYS A 758 7.20 -3.54 23.47
C CYS A 758 8.61 -3.00 23.71
N VAL A 759 8.99 -2.81 24.97
CA VAL A 759 10.23 -2.12 25.36
C VAL A 759 11.15 -3.10 26.06
N ASP A 760 12.35 -3.32 25.52
CA ASP A 760 13.42 -4.06 26.20
C ASP A 760 13.84 -3.27 27.44
N VAL A 761 13.54 -3.84 28.60
CA VAL A 761 13.92 -3.33 29.93
C VAL A 761 14.98 -4.23 30.59
N SER A 762 15.50 -5.25 29.89
CA SER A 762 16.39 -6.29 30.43
C SER A 762 17.63 -5.74 31.14
N GLN A 763 18.19 -4.62 30.67
CA GLN A 763 19.31 -3.93 31.32
C GLN A 763 18.86 -3.14 32.56
N ALA A 764 17.70 -2.48 32.50
CA ALA A 764 17.16 -1.66 33.57
C ALA A 764 16.67 -2.51 34.77
N THR A 765 16.10 -3.69 34.49
CA THR A 765 15.59 -4.64 35.50
C THR A 765 16.65 -5.62 36.00
N ARG A 766 17.89 -5.56 35.48
CA ARG A 766 18.95 -6.54 35.77
C ARG A 766 19.35 -6.59 37.23
N THR A 767 19.40 -5.44 37.90
CA THR A 767 19.92 -5.30 39.28
C THR A 767 18.80 -5.17 40.31
N GLY A 768 17.66 -4.57 39.96
CA GLY A 768 16.48 -4.37 40.80
C GLY A 768 15.21 -4.16 39.98
N PRO A 769 14.06 -3.87 40.61
CA PRO A 769 12.83 -3.51 39.90
C PRO A 769 12.94 -2.14 39.22
N LEU A 770 12.20 -1.94 38.13
CA LEU A 770 12.08 -0.67 37.42
C LEU A 770 10.73 -0.01 37.76
N LEU A 771 10.73 1.29 38.04
CA LEU A 771 9.52 2.07 38.33
C LEU A 771 9.13 2.90 37.10
N ILE A 772 7.91 2.67 36.60
CA ILE A 772 7.27 3.45 35.54
C ILE A 772 6.24 4.37 36.19
N THR A 773 6.23 5.65 35.82
CA THR A 773 5.26 6.63 36.33
C THR A 773 4.67 7.45 35.19
N GLY A 774 3.55 8.13 35.43
CA GLY A 774 2.93 8.95 34.40
C GLY A 774 1.56 9.48 34.76
N ALA A 775 0.86 9.99 33.75
CA ALA A 775 -0.53 10.41 33.86
C ALA A 775 -1.26 10.30 32.52
N VAL A 776 -2.58 10.13 32.58
CA VAL A 776 -3.50 10.31 31.45
C VAL A 776 -4.51 11.41 31.78
N SER A 777 -5.01 12.13 30.77
CA SER A 777 -6.08 13.11 30.95
C SER A 777 -7.06 13.18 29.77
N ALA A 778 -8.26 13.67 30.05
CA ALA A 778 -9.29 13.97 29.05
C ALA A 778 -10.17 15.15 29.50
N THR A 779 -10.65 15.96 28.55
CA THR A 779 -11.47 17.17 28.77
C THR A 779 -12.65 17.19 27.80
N ASN A 780 -13.87 17.37 28.29
CA ASN A 780 -15.03 17.59 27.41
C ASN A 780 -15.06 19.07 26.99
N ILE A 781 -15.11 19.38 25.69
CA ILE A 781 -15.07 20.77 25.21
C ILE A 781 -16.43 21.21 24.69
N GLY A 782 -16.96 22.28 25.25
CA GLY A 782 -18.19 22.92 24.76
C GLY A 782 -19.50 22.28 25.27
N ASP A 783 -19.53 21.00 25.69
CA ASP A 783 -20.66 20.43 26.45
C ASP A 783 -20.25 19.32 27.45
N SER A 784 -21.11 18.33 27.70
CA SER A 784 -20.84 17.16 28.55
C SER A 784 -21.57 15.91 28.04
N LEU A 785 -21.86 15.85 26.74
CA LEU A 785 -22.75 14.85 26.14
C LEU A 785 -22.02 13.63 25.61
N LEU A 786 -20.91 13.84 24.90
CA LEU A 786 -20.13 12.80 24.25
C LEU A 786 -18.75 12.78 24.90
N ALA A 787 -18.39 11.68 25.56
CA ALA A 787 -17.15 11.60 26.34
C ALA A 787 -15.98 11.06 25.51
N THR A 788 -14.82 11.67 25.69
CA THR A 788 -13.51 11.14 25.29
C THR A 788 -12.81 10.44 26.45
N LEU A 789 -12.23 9.27 26.18
CA LEU A 789 -11.52 8.43 27.14
C LEU A 789 -10.06 8.26 26.69
N ALA A 790 -9.12 8.43 27.61
CA ALA A 790 -7.70 8.16 27.40
C ALA A 790 -7.20 7.12 28.42
N THR A 791 -6.59 6.04 27.93
CA THR A 791 -6.15 4.89 28.70
C THR A 791 -4.68 4.56 28.43
N VAL A 792 -3.91 4.29 29.48
CA VAL A 792 -2.58 3.66 29.42
C VAL A 792 -2.67 2.31 30.11
N GLU A 793 -2.22 1.27 29.43
CA GLU A 793 -2.11 -0.10 29.94
C GLU A 793 -0.66 -0.56 29.91
N LEU A 794 -0.23 -1.27 30.95
CA LEU A 794 1.14 -1.76 31.15
C LEU A 794 1.13 -3.25 31.51
N SER A 795 1.97 -4.07 30.86
CA SER A 795 2.07 -5.53 31.09
C SER A 795 3.52 -6.01 31.20
N LEU A 796 3.73 -7.18 31.83
CA LEU A 796 5.06 -7.82 31.93
C LEU A 796 5.38 -8.76 30.75
N ALA A 797 4.50 -8.86 29.77
CA ALA A 797 4.67 -9.69 28.57
C ALA A 797 4.18 -8.96 27.31
N CYS A 798 4.91 -9.12 26.22
CA CYS A 798 4.54 -8.58 24.91
C CYS A 798 3.73 -9.59 24.09
N LYS A 799 2.40 -9.45 24.11
CA LYS A 799 1.51 -9.96 23.06
C LYS A 799 1.53 -8.92 21.92
N GLY A 800 1.71 -9.24 20.64
CA GLY A 800 2.06 -10.50 20.00
C GLY A 800 1.81 -10.37 18.49
N LEU A 801 2.85 -10.10 17.70
CA LEU A 801 2.80 -9.72 16.26
C LEU A 801 2.03 -8.41 15.99
N LYS A 802 2.71 -7.29 15.76
CA LYS A 802 2.11 -6.01 15.29
C LYS A 802 2.53 -5.67 13.87
N ILE A 803 1.63 -5.03 13.10
CA ILE A 803 1.96 -4.46 11.78
C ILE A 803 2.43 -3.02 12.00
N THR A 804 3.71 -2.76 11.81
CA THR A 804 4.33 -1.43 12.02
C THR A 804 4.06 -0.47 10.87
N ARG A 805 3.80 -0.98 9.66
CA ARG A 805 3.44 -0.18 8.47
C ARG A 805 2.65 -1.04 7.49
N ALA A 806 1.62 -0.49 6.87
CA ALA A 806 1.06 -1.04 5.63
C ALA A 806 0.88 0.12 4.64
N ARG A 807 1.33 -0.04 3.39
CA ARG A 807 1.20 1.02 2.38
C ARG A 807 0.96 0.51 0.97
N LEU A 808 0.07 1.18 0.25
CA LEU A 808 -0.08 1.04 -1.19
C LEU A 808 0.84 2.02 -1.93
N PHE A 809 1.26 1.64 -3.13
CA PHE A 809 2.05 2.49 -4.01
C PHE A 809 1.17 3.17 -5.08
N PRO A 810 1.51 4.42 -5.49
CA PRO A 810 0.72 5.20 -6.46
C PRO A 810 0.93 4.76 -7.92
N ILE A 811 1.81 3.78 -8.16
CA ILE A 811 2.14 3.20 -9.46
C ILE A 811 2.14 1.67 -9.24
N ASN A 812 1.56 0.92 -10.18
CA ASN A 812 1.52 -0.54 -10.11
C ASN A 812 2.72 -1.21 -10.82
N ALA A 813 2.81 -2.54 -10.75
CA ALA A 813 3.86 -3.31 -11.42
C ALA A 813 3.86 -3.20 -12.96
N ASP A 814 2.79 -2.69 -13.57
CA ASP A 814 2.67 -2.43 -15.01
C ASP A 814 3.06 -0.97 -15.37
N LEU A 815 3.64 -0.23 -14.41
CA LEU A 815 4.07 1.17 -14.51
C LEU A 815 2.93 2.18 -14.76
N HIS A 816 1.67 1.78 -14.59
CA HIS A 816 0.53 2.69 -14.63
C HIS A 816 0.34 3.40 -13.28
N PRO A 817 0.09 4.72 -13.27
CA PRO A 817 -0.43 5.40 -12.09
C PRO A 817 -1.81 4.86 -11.70
N VAL A 818 -1.99 4.63 -10.40
CA VAL A 818 -3.19 4.02 -9.81
C VAL A 818 -3.56 4.69 -8.48
N LEU A 819 -4.76 4.38 -8.00
CA LEU A 819 -5.34 4.74 -6.71
C LEU A 819 -5.58 6.23 -6.46
N GLN A 820 -5.14 7.14 -7.34
CA GLN A 820 -5.46 8.58 -7.24
C GLN A 820 -5.39 9.24 -8.62
N PRO A 821 -6.30 10.17 -8.96
CA PRO A 821 -6.15 10.98 -10.16
C PRO A 821 -4.88 11.84 -10.08
N ARG A 822 -4.01 11.74 -11.09
CA ARG A 822 -2.85 12.61 -11.25
C ARG A 822 -3.25 14.00 -11.73
N ASN A 823 -4.31 14.07 -12.52
CA ASN A 823 -4.86 15.32 -13.02
C ASN A 823 -6.22 15.61 -12.38
N LEU A 824 -6.33 16.73 -11.66
CA LEU A 824 -7.56 17.20 -11.01
C LEU A 824 -8.43 18.11 -11.92
N THR A 825 -8.09 18.22 -13.21
CA THR A 825 -8.82 19.02 -14.22
C THR A 825 -10.32 18.70 -14.31
N HIS A 826 -10.69 17.41 -14.23
CA HIS A 826 -12.09 16.97 -14.15
C HIS A 826 -12.36 15.95 -13.04
N ASN A 827 -11.32 15.51 -12.32
CA ASN A 827 -11.42 14.47 -11.30
C ASN A 827 -11.45 15.06 -9.90
N LEU A 828 -12.29 14.50 -9.03
CA LEU A 828 -12.30 14.88 -7.62
C LEU A 828 -11.09 14.29 -6.88
N PRO A 829 -10.43 15.06 -6.00
CA PRO A 829 -9.24 14.60 -5.29
C PRO A 829 -9.56 13.48 -4.32
N GLY A 830 -8.58 12.59 -4.13
CA GLY A 830 -8.59 11.59 -3.08
C GLY A 830 -7.96 10.26 -3.51
N PRO A 831 -7.67 9.40 -2.53
CA PRO A 831 -7.35 8.00 -2.78
C PRO A 831 -8.64 7.22 -3.11
N TYR A 832 -8.64 6.45 -4.19
CA TYR A 832 -9.72 5.60 -4.65
C TYR A 832 -9.29 4.14 -4.65
N VAL A 833 -10.22 3.21 -4.42
CA VAL A 833 -9.93 1.77 -4.56
C VAL A 833 -11.10 1.03 -5.19
N SER A 834 -10.84 0.28 -6.26
CA SER A 834 -11.82 -0.65 -6.83
C SER A 834 -11.98 -1.87 -5.94
N VAL A 835 -13.21 -2.17 -5.57
CA VAL A 835 -13.59 -3.35 -4.80
C VAL A 835 -14.19 -4.38 -5.77
N PRO A 836 -13.46 -5.46 -6.12
CA PRO A 836 -13.96 -6.47 -7.03
C PRO A 836 -15.18 -7.20 -6.45
N GLN A 837 -15.97 -7.76 -7.37
CA GLN A 837 -17.14 -8.58 -7.09
C GLN A 837 -17.28 -9.61 -8.21
N ASN A 838 -16.64 -10.78 -8.07
CA ASN A 838 -16.66 -11.87 -9.07
C ASN A 838 -16.19 -11.48 -10.49
N THR A 839 -15.27 -10.51 -10.62
CA THR A 839 -14.77 -10.03 -11.92
C THR A 839 -13.27 -10.24 -12.07
N PRO A 840 -12.75 -10.56 -13.28
CA PRO A 840 -11.32 -10.69 -13.50
C PRO A 840 -10.60 -9.36 -13.30
N ASP A 841 -9.63 -9.32 -12.38
CA ASP A 841 -8.75 -8.16 -12.21
C ASP A 841 -7.88 -7.96 -13.44
N ARG A 842 -7.98 -6.76 -14.03
CA ARG A 842 -7.16 -6.32 -15.18
C ARG A 842 -6.02 -5.42 -14.75
N HIS A 843 -6.20 -4.62 -13.70
CA HIS A 843 -5.15 -3.78 -13.12
C HIS A 843 -4.95 -4.15 -11.66
N THR A 844 -3.75 -4.65 -11.33
CA THR A 844 -3.36 -4.91 -9.94
C THR A 844 -2.79 -3.68 -9.27
N ILE A 845 -2.73 -3.69 -7.94
CA ILE A 845 -2.10 -2.65 -7.12
C ILE A 845 -0.91 -3.23 -6.35
N SER A 846 -0.02 -2.39 -5.83
CA SER A 846 1.17 -2.86 -5.10
C SER A 846 1.08 -2.48 -3.61
N LEU A 847 1.30 -3.44 -2.70
CA LEU A 847 1.22 -3.28 -1.24
C LEU A 847 2.54 -3.70 -0.56
N GLU A 848 3.03 -2.92 0.40
CA GLU A 848 4.08 -3.32 1.35
C GLU A 848 3.48 -3.40 2.77
N VAL A 849 3.86 -4.44 3.52
CA VAL A 849 3.49 -4.63 4.93
C VAL A 849 4.76 -4.89 5.74
N ARG A 850 4.97 -4.14 6.81
CA ARG A 850 6.07 -4.29 7.78
C ARG A 850 5.49 -4.74 9.10
N TYR A 851 6.16 -5.64 9.79
CA TYR A 851 5.68 -6.21 11.05
C TYR A 851 6.82 -6.50 12.03
N SER A 852 6.47 -6.61 13.30
CA SER A 852 7.40 -6.97 14.37
C SER A 852 6.75 -7.99 15.32
N PRO A 853 7.50 -8.97 15.86
CA PRO A 853 8.96 -9.14 15.74
C PRO A 853 9.40 -9.77 14.40
N GLU A 854 10.69 -9.65 14.09
CA GLU A 854 11.33 -10.13 12.84
C GLU A 854 11.45 -11.67 12.71
N ARG A 855 10.82 -12.46 13.60
CA ARG A 855 10.95 -13.93 13.62
C ARG A 855 9.61 -14.61 13.82
N VAL A 856 8.63 -14.18 13.03
CA VAL A 856 7.30 -14.76 12.99
C VAL A 856 7.18 -15.70 11.81
N ASN A 857 6.77 -16.94 12.07
CA ASN A 857 6.33 -17.84 11.01
C ASN A 857 4.88 -17.47 10.66
N LEU A 858 4.68 -16.77 9.54
CA LEU A 858 3.37 -16.28 9.10
C LEU A 858 2.57 -17.40 8.45
N THR A 859 1.32 -17.57 8.87
CA THR A 859 0.40 -18.59 8.37
C THR A 859 -0.78 -18.00 7.59
N GLU A 860 -1.15 -16.75 7.88
CA GLU A 860 -2.19 -16.03 7.13
C GLU A 860 -1.87 -14.54 6.97
N VAL A 861 -2.19 -13.99 5.81
CA VAL A 861 -2.40 -12.56 5.59
C VAL A 861 -3.83 -12.38 5.10
N ASN A 862 -4.65 -11.61 5.80
CA ASN A 862 -5.95 -11.17 5.29
C ASN A 862 -5.96 -9.66 5.12
N ILE A 863 -6.77 -9.16 4.20
CA ILE A 863 -7.17 -7.76 4.15
C ILE A 863 -8.67 -7.65 4.45
N GLY A 864 -9.04 -6.61 5.19
CA GLY A 864 -10.41 -6.26 5.53
C GLY A 864 -10.70 -4.81 5.20
N MET A 865 -11.98 -4.48 5.17
CA MET A 865 -12.46 -3.12 4.91
C MET A 865 -13.52 -2.74 5.94
N SER A 866 -13.52 -1.51 6.43
CA SER A 866 -14.62 -0.94 7.20
C SER A 866 -14.87 0.53 6.84
N ALA A 867 -16.06 1.01 7.18
CA ALA A 867 -16.48 2.39 6.92
C ALA A 867 -15.94 3.40 7.96
N ASP A 868 -15.27 2.92 9.01
CA ASP A 868 -14.91 3.69 10.20
C ASP A 868 -13.52 3.36 10.79
N GLY A 869 -12.71 2.54 10.12
CA GLY A 869 -11.41 2.06 10.61
C GLY A 869 -11.49 1.03 11.74
N ALA A 870 -12.64 0.91 12.41
CA ALA A 870 -12.89 -0.09 13.44
C ALA A 870 -13.44 -1.38 12.83
N ASN A 871 -13.31 -2.49 13.56
CA ASN A 871 -13.89 -3.80 13.22
C ASN A 871 -13.85 -4.19 11.71
N PRO A 872 -12.70 -4.09 11.02
CA PRO A 872 -12.60 -4.35 9.59
C PRO A 872 -13.15 -5.72 9.20
N ALA A 873 -14.02 -5.73 8.18
CA ALA A 873 -14.63 -6.93 7.65
C ALA A 873 -13.60 -7.69 6.81
N PHE A 874 -12.81 -8.54 7.47
CA PHE A 874 -11.75 -9.33 6.84
C PHE A 874 -12.31 -10.33 5.83
N SER A 875 -11.73 -10.34 4.65
CA SER A 875 -11.94 -11.44 3.70
C SER A 875 -11.40 -12.75 4.27
N THR A 876 -12.03 -13.86 3.91
CA THR A 876 -11.57 -15.22 4.24
C THR A 876 -10.42 -15.69 3.34
N VAL A 877 -10.12 -14.96 2.26
CA VAL A 877 -8.99 -15.25 1.38
C VAL A 877 -7.67 -15.02 2.13
N ASN A 878 -6.80 -16.02 2.12
CA ASN A 878 -5.41 -15.87 2.53
C ASN A 878 -4.62 -15.29 1.35
N LEU A 879 -3.98 -14.14 1.55
CA LEU A 879 -3.23 -13.43 0.52
C LEU A 879 -1.78 -13.91 0.40
N LEU A 880 -1.30 -14.81 1.28
CA LEU A 880 0.09 -15.29 1.25
C LEU A 880 0.51 -15.86 -0.13
N ASP A 881 -0.41 -16.47 -0.89
CA ASP A 881 -0.12 -16.99 -2.22
C ASP A 881 0.20 -15.89 -3.27
N GLN A 882 -0.17 -14.64 -2.97
CA GLN A 882 0.18 -13.43 -3.73
C GLN A 882 1.36 -12.65 -3.12
N ALA A 883 1.87 -13.09 -1.97
CA ALA A 883 2.92 -12.41 -1.24
C ALA A 883 4.30 -12.81 -1.76
N ASN A 884 5.22 -11.85 -1.73
CA ASN A 884 6.65 -12.03 -1.83
C ASN A 884 7.25 -11.60 -0.47
N ILE A 885 7.79 -12.57 0.26
CA ILE A 885 8.35 -12.40 1.61
C ILE A 885 9.85 -12.04 1.49
N ARG A 886 10.11 -10.76 1.20
CA ARG A 886 11.46 -10.21 0.97
C ARG A 886 12.27 -9.93 2.26
N GLY A 887 11.86 -10.44 3.41
CA GLY A 887 12.51 -10.09 4.67
C GLY A 887 11.86 -10.69 5.90
N LYS A 888 12.61 -10.69 6.99
CA LYS A 888 12.22 -11.19 8.31
C LYS A 888 11.08 -10.38 8.96
N ASP A 889 10.96 -9.12 8.57
CA ASP A 889 10.00 -8.09 9.03
C ASP A 889 9.03 -7.63 7.93
N ARG A 890 9.12 -8.17 6.70
CA ARG A 890 8.52 -7.56 5.50
C ARG A 890 7.80 -8.54 4.60
N ILE A 891 6.59 -8.16 4.21
CA ILE A 891 5.81 -8.75 3.12
C ILE A 891 5.61 -7.70 2.02
N THR A 892 5.71 -8.12 0.76
CA THR A 892 5.36 -7.28 -0.39
C THR A 892 4.39 -8.00 -1.30
N PHE A 893 3.51 -7.27 -1.97
CA PHE A 893 2.57 -7.79 -2.96
C PHE A 893 2.73 -6.91 -4.20
N PRO A 894 3.59 -7.28 -5.17
CA PRO A 894 3.84 -6.41 -6.34
C PRO A 894 2.60 -6.30 -7.24
N ARG A 895 1.82 -7.39 -7.34
CA ARG A 895 0.58 -7.49 -8.12
C ARG A 895 -0.59 -7.97 -7.25
N LEU A 896 -0.91 -7.22 -6.20
CA LEU A 896 -2.05 -7.52 -5.33
C LEU A 896 -3.37 -7.44 -6.11
N LYS A 897 -4.09 -8.55 -6.08
CA LYS A 897 -5.51 -8.67 -6.40
C LYS A 897 -6.29 -8.61 -5.10
N LEU A 898 -7.14 -7.59 -4.95
CA LEU A 898 -7.99 -7.48 -3.77
C LEU A 898 -9.03 -8.61 -3.78
N PRO A 899 -9.32 -9.23 -2.63
CA PRO A 899 -10.39 -10.20 -2.55
C PRO A 899 -11.74 -9.50 -2.44
N ASP A 900 -12.83 -10.24 -2.67
CA ASP A 900 -14.17 -9.80 -2.27
C ASP A 900 -14.20 -9.58 -0.74
N PHE A 901 -14.79 -8.47 -0.30
CA PHE A 901 -14.99 -8.13 1.11
C PHE A 901 -16.41 -8.51 1.57
N PRO A 902 -16.58 -9.12 2.75
CA PRO A 902 -17.90 -9.42 3.28
C PRO A 902 -18.61 -8.14 3.76
N GLY A 903 -19.91 -8.03 3.45
CA GLY A 903 -20.76 -6.90 3.88
C GLY A 903 -21.39 -6.12 2.73
N PRO A 904 -22.18 -5.08 3.04
CA PRO A 904 -22.78 -4.20 2.03
C PRO A 904 -21.75 -3.27 1.39
N LYS A 905 -22.02 -2.82 0.16
CA LYS A 905 -21.25 -1.76 -0.50
C LYS A 905 -21.26 -0.48 0.37
N ILE A 906 -20.09 -0.05 0.80
CA ILE A 906 -19.90 1.18 1.59
C ILE A 906 -20.17 2.40 0.70
N ASP A 907 -20.94 3.35 1.23
CA ASP A 907 -21.36 4.60 0.58
C ASP A 907 -20.43 5.80 0.84
N ARG A 908 -19.48 5.64 1.75
CA ARG A 908 -18.51 6.65 2.17
C ARG A 908 -17.05 6.19 2.01
N LYS A 909 -16.10 7.03 2.47
CA LYS A 909 -14.70 6.60 2.58
C LYS A 909 -14.60 5.35 3.46
N ALA A 910 -13.73 4.42 3.10
CA ALA A 910 -13.48 3.18 3.81
C ALA A 910 -11.99 3.05 4.12
N VAL A 911 -11.68 2.42 5.25
CA VAL A 911 -10.31 2.08 5.65
C VAL A 911 -10.04 0.65 5.23
N LEU A 912 -8.91 0.43 4.56
CA LEU A 912 -8.37 -0.90 4.30
C LEU A 912 -7.40 -1.27 5.42
N THR A 913 -7.55 -2.47 5.97
CA THR A 913 -6.72 -2.93 7.09
C THR A 913 -6.21 -4.33 6.83
N VAL A 914 -4.90 -4.52 6.91
CA VAL A 914 -4.24 -5.83 6.87
C VAL A 914 -4.27 -6.46 8.25
N ARG A 915 -4.40 -7.79 8.32
CA ARG A 915 -4.18 -8.59 9.52
C ARG A 915 -3.25 -9.75 9.18
N LEU A 916 -2.25 -9.94 10.04
CA LEU A 916 -1.34 -11.07 10.01
C LEU A 916 -1.74 -12.10 11.07
N LYS A 917 -1.59 -13.38 10.76
CA LYS A 917 -1.54 -14.45 11.76
C LYS A 917 -0.27 -15.27 11.57
N GLY A 918 0.26 -15.79 12.66
CA GLY A 918 1.44 -16.64 12.62
C GLY A 918 1.82 -17.15 14.00
N ARG A 919 3.08 -17.59 14.15
CA ARG A 919 3.65 -18.02 15.43
C ARG A 919 4.81 -17.12 15.84
N VAL A 920 4.74 -16.57 17.06
CA VAL A 920 5.83 -15.85 17.73
C VAL A 920 6.46 -16.82 18.71
N GLY A 921 7.63 -17.37 18.36
CA GLY A 921 8.17 -18.54 19.05
C GLY A 921 7.18 -19.71 18.95
N ASN A 922 6.77 -20.28 20.09
CA ASN A 922 5.81 -21.39 20.12
C ASN A 922 4.34 -20.96 20.20
N ALA A 923 4.05 -19.70 20.53
CA ALA A 923 2.69 -19.19 20.72
C ALA A 923 2.07 -18.72 19.39
N ASN A 924 0.76 -18.95 19.21
CA ASN A 924 0.01 -18.36 18.10
C ASN A 924 -0.19 -16.86 18.37
N ALA A 925 -0.05 -16.05 17.32
CA ALA A 925 -0.16 -14.60 17.37
C ALA A 925 -1.01 -14.08 16.20
N VAL A 926 -1.78 -13.02 16.46
CA VAL A 926 -2.64 -12.35 15.49
C VAL A 926 -2.49 -10.85 15.71
N SER A 927 -2.20 -10.09 14.65
CA SER A 927 -2.08 -8.65 14.77
C SER A 927 -3.43 -7.99 15.05
N ASP A 928 -3.50 -7.19 16.11
CA ASP A 928 -4.66 -6.34 16.42
C ASP A 928 -4.80 -5.26 15.33
N PRO A 929 -5.92 -5.21 14.57
CA PRO A 929 -6.17 -4.18 13.56
C PRO A 929 -6.25 -2.75 14.09
N ALA A 930 -6.39 -2.57 15.42
CA ALA A 930 -6.33 -1.26 16.05
C ALA A 930 -4.87 -0.80 16.32
N GLU A 931 -3.93 -1.74 16.46
CA GLU A 931 -2.50 -1.46 16.77
C GLU A 931 -1.64 -1.24 15.51
N GLY A 932 -2.24 -1.34 14.33
CA GLY A 932 -1.57 -1.17 13.05
C GLY A 932 -2.33 -1.83 11.91
N GLY A 933 -1.68 -1.96 10.76
CA GLY A 933 -2.25 -2.64 9.60
C GLY A 933 -3.17 -1.80 8.72
N GLN A 934 -3.59 -0.61 9.17
CA GLN A 934 -4.24 0.36 8.27
C GLN A 934 -3.32 0.69 7.11
N VAL A 935 -3.84 0.52 5.91
CA VAL A 935 -3.11 0.69 4.66
C VAL A 935 -3.08 2.17 4.30
N ALA A 936 -1.89 2.75 4.18
CA ALA A 936 -1.73 4.15 3.79
C ALA A 936 -1.39 4.32 2.30
N LEU A 937 -1.85 5.39 1.66
CA LEU A 937 -1.36 5.87 0.37
C LEU A 937 -0.92 7.33 0.55
N LYS A 938 0.39 7.62 0.40
CA LYS A 938 0.98 8.96 0.67
C LYS A 938 0.55 9.58 2.02
N GLY A 939 0.25 8.75 3.02
CA GLY A 939 -0.24 9.17 4.34
C GLY A 939 -1.77 9.14 4.55
N ASP A 940 -2.59 9.05 3.51
CA ASP A 940 -4.05 8.85 3.68
C ASP A 940 -4.37 7.38 3.95
N THR A 941 -5.21 7.09 4.96
CA THR A 941 -5.68 5.71 5.26
C THR A 941 -7.14 5.44 4.86
N ALA A 942 -7.85 6.45 4.35
CA ALA A 942 -9.28 6.39 4.04
C ALA A 942 -9.54 6.58 2.53
N PHE A 943 -9.90 5.50 1.85
CA PHE A 943 -10.09 5.39 0.41
C PHE A 943 -11.57 5.56 0.01
N ILE A 944 -11.84 6.07 -1.19
CA ILE A 944 -13.18 6.09 -1.77
C ILE A 944 -13.41 4.76 -2.52
N PRO A 945 -14.36 3.91 -2.08
CA PRO A 945 -14.61 2.62 -2.74
C PRO A 945 -15.34 2.82 -4.08
N LEU A 946 -14.79 2.20 -5.12
CA LEU A 946 -15.41 2.07 -6.43
C LEU A 946 -15.93 0.65 -6.63
N TYR A 947 -17.12 0.51 -7.20
CA TYR A 947 -17.74 -0.76 -7.56
C TYR A 947 -18.14 -0.73 -9.03
N LEU A 948 -18.24 -1.89 -9.68
CA LEU A 948 -18.73 -1.96 -11.05
C LEU A 948 -20.23 -1.66 -11.11
N ALA A 949 -20.60 -0.61 -11.83
CA ALA A 949 -22.00 -0.21 -11.98
C ALA A 949 -22.82 -1.29 -12.68
N HIS A 950 -22.29 -1.92 -13.74
CA HIS A 950 -22.99 -2.94 -14.51
C HIS A 950 -23.16 -4.29 -13.78
N ASN A 951 -22.53 -4.49 -12.60
CA ASN A 951 -22.83 -5.67 -11.77
C ASN A 951 -24.23 -5.58 -11.14
N GLU A 952 -24.84 -4.39 -11.09
CA GLU A 952 -26.26 -4.26 -10.77
C GLU A 952 -27.11 -4.74 -11.96
N VAL A 953 -27.96 -5.74 -11.75
CA VAL A 953 -28.78 -6.39 -12.81
C VAL A 953 -29.66 -5.37 -13.59
N ALA A 954 -30.11 -4.30 -12.92
CA ALA A 954 -30.88 -3.21 -13.52
C ALA A 954 -30.04 -2.23 -14.37
N LEU A 955 -28.72 -2.24 -14.22
CA LEU A 955 -27.77 -1.41 -14.98
C LEU A 955 -27.10 -2.19 -16.11
N ALA A 956 -26.85 -3.49 -15.94
CA ALA A 956 -26.24 -4.36 -16.97
C ALA A 956 -26.90 -4.20 -18.36
N LYS A 957 -28.23 -4.14 -18.41
CA LYS A 957 -29.01 -4.00 -19.65
C LYS A 957 -29.01 -2.59 -20.26
N ARG A 958 -28.47 -1.59 -19.55
CA ARG A 958 -28.44 -0.17 -19.95
C ARG A 958 -27.05 0.29 -20.39
N ARG A 959 -26.00 -0.53 -20.25
CA ARG A 959 -24.70 -0.21 -20.84
C ARG A 959 -24.79 -0.25 -22.38
N TYR A 960 -24.06 0.61 -23.07
CA TYR A 960 -23.85 0.54 -24.54
C TYR A 960 -22.38 0.28 -24.85
N GLY A 961 -22.02 0.06 -26.13
CA GLY A 961 -20.64 -0.16 -26.57
C GLY A 961 -20.02 -1.53 -26.18
N PRO A 962 -18.83 -1.87 -26.73
CA PRO A 962 -17.98 -2.95 -26.24
C PRO A 962 -17.41 -2.60 -24.85
N ARG A 963 -16.57 -3.48 -24.29
CA ARG A 963 -15.82 -3.19 -23.05
C ARG A 963 -14.37 -2.88 -23.35
N ASP A 964 -13.84 -1.87 -22.69
CA ASP A 964 -12.46 -1.45 -22.85
C ASP A 964 -11.52 -2.25 -21.95
N ASP A 965 -10.25 -2.31 -22.35
CA ASP A 965 -9.21 -3.09 -21.69
C ASP A 965 -8.68 -2.44 -20.38
N GLY A 966 -9.61 -1.96 -19.55
CA GLY A 966 -9.38 -1.53 -18.16
C GLY A 966 -10.54 -1.82 -17.21
N GLY A 967 -11.57 -2.53 -17.70
CA GLY A 967 -12.72 -2.93 -16.90
C GLY A 967 -13.63 -1.76 -16.54
N ASP A 968 -13.95 -0.91 -17.51
CA ASP A 968 -14.92 0.20 -17.49
C ASP A 968 -16.11 0.15 -16.51
N SER A 969 -16.68 1.33 -16.30
CA SER A 969 -17.84 1.59 -15.42
C SER A 969 -17.60 1.37 -13.91
N TRP A 970 -16.37 1.55 -13.41
CA TRP A 970 -16.13 1.67 -11.96
C TRP A 970 -16.68 2.99 -11.43
N ALA A 971 -17.52 2.93 -10.41
CA ALA A 971 -18.33 4.05 -9.94
C ALA A 971 -18.42 4.07 -8.40
N THR A 972 -18.55 5.25 -7.80
CA THR A 972 -18.88 5.32 -6.36
C THR A 972 -20.26 4.69 -6.11
N ARG A 973 -20.49 4.17 -4.90
CA ARG A 973 -21.81 3.58 -4.54
C ARG A 973 -22.97 4.57 -4.70
N LEU A 974 -22.72 5.86 -4.52
CA LEU A 974 -23.68 6.94 -4.71
C LEU A 974 -23.94 7.23 -6.20
N THR A 975 -22.90 7.21 -7.05
CA THR A 975 -23.04 7.29 -8.51
C THR A 975 -23.89 6.14 -9.05
N ILE A 976 -23.68 4.91 -8.56
CA ILE A 976 -24.52 3.75 -8.89
C ILE A 976 -25.97 3.95 -8.43
N ALA A 977 -26.19 4.53 -7.24
CA ALA A 977 -27.54 4.82 -6.74
C ALA A 977 -28.28 5.84 -7.63
N TRP A 978 -27.59 6.92 -7.99
CA TRP A 978 -28.11 7.93 -8.91
C TRP A 978 -28.48 7.30 -10.26
N LEU A 979 -27.57 6.54 -10.87
CA LEU A 979 -27.75 5.91 -12.18
C LEU A 979 -28.88 4.87 -12.18
N ALA A 980 -29.04 4.12 -11.08
CA ALA A 980 -30.15 3.19 -10.87
C ALA A 980 -31.52 3.91 -10.81
N GLY A 981 -31.57 5.12 -10.25
CA GLY A 981 -32.76 5.97 -10.19
C GLY A 981 -33.10 6.72 -11.49
N LYS A 982 -32.31 6.57 -12.55
CA LYS A 982 -32.50 7.26 -13.84
C LYS A 982 -32.72 6.24 -14.98
N PRO A 983 -33.39 6.62 -16.09
CA PRO A 983 -33.61 5.72 -17.23
C PRO A 983 -32.42 5.65 -18.22
N TYR A 984 -31.35 6.42 -18.00
CA TYR A 984 -30.27 6.65 -18.96
C TYR A 984 -29.51 5.38 -19.37
N ARG A 985 -29.03 5.35 -20.62
CA ARG A 985 -28.01 4.39 -21.07
C ARG A 985 -26.63 5.05 -20.96
N PHE A 986 -25.66 4.31 -20.44
CA PHE A 986 -24.35 4.80 -20.03
C PHE A 986 -23.22 3.92 -20.60
N ASN A 987 -22.00 4.42 -20.63
CA ASN A 987 -20.80 3.62 -20.91
C ASN A 987 -19.74 3.83 -19.84
N ASP A 988 -18.87 4.80 -20.04
CA ASP A 988 -17.64 4.96 -19.28
C ASP A 988 -17.87 5.74 -17.99
N ILE A 989 -17.10 5.38 -16.96
CA ILE A 989 -17.17 6.03 -15.65
C ILE A 989 -15.77 6.20 -15.06
N SER A 990 -15.09 5.08 -14.79
CA SER A 990 -13.68 5.05 -14.39
C SER A 990 -13.08 3.68 -14.70
N GLY A 991 -11.76 3.64 -14.89
CA GLY A 991 -10.99 2.41 -14.98
C GLY A 991 -10.75 1.76 -13.61
N GLN A 992 -10.37 0.48 -13.59
CA GLN A 992 -10.08 -0.23 -12.34
C GLN A 992 -8.99 0.50 -11.53
N HIS A 993 -9.19 0.68 -10.23
CA HIS A 993 -8.31 1.43 -9.33
C HIS A 993 -7.94 2.84 -9.81
N VAL A 994 -8.74 3.51 -10.65
CA VAL A 994 -8.35 4.81 -11.22
C VAL A 994 -7.02 4.68 -11.99
N THR A 995 -6.87 3.59 -12.75
CA THR A 995 -5.70 3.36 -13.59
C THR A 995 -5.64 4.40 -14.71
N GLN A 996 -4.47 5.00 -14.86
CA GLN A 996 -4.19 6.08 -15.80
C GLN A 996 -2.99 5.77 -16.68
N GLU A 997 -2.79 6.57 -17.71
CA GLU A 997 -1.56 6.65 -18.47
C GLU A 997 -0.48 7.49 -17.75
N ALA A 998 0.75 7.45 -18.28
CA ALA A 998 1.83 8.35 -17.86
C ALA A 998 1.51 9.85 -18.11
N SER A 999 0.56 10.15 -19.01
CA SER A 999 0.01 11.48 -19.28
C SER A 999 -0.90 12.01 -18.16
N GLY A 1000 -1.42 11.13 -17.28
CA GLY A 1000 -2.45 11.46 -16.29
C GLY A 1000 -3.88 11.40 -16.82
N ARG A 1001 -4.07 10.93 -18.06
CA ARG A 1001 -5.38 10.60 -18.65
C ARG A 1001 -5.85 9.23 -18.15
N SER A 1002 -7.15 8.97 -18.15
CA SER A 1002 -7.69 7.65 -17.77
C SER A 1002 -7.20 6.57 -18.74
N ILE A 1003 -7.07 5.32 -18.28
CA ILE A 1003 -6.76 4.18 -19.16
C ILE A 1003 -7.90 3.89 -20.18
N LEU A 1004 -9.05 4.53 -19.99
CA LEU A 1004 -10.17 4.57 -20.95
C LEU A 1004 -9.95 5.63 -22.06
N ASP A 1005 -8.74 6.15 -22.23
CA ASP A 1005 -8.38 7.22 -23.19
C ASP A 1005 -9.14 8.55 -22.98
N HIS A 1006 -9.79 8.81 -21.83
CA HIS A 1006 -10.53 10.06 -21.58
C HIS A 1006 -9.80 11.01 -20.60
N ASP A 1007 -9.86 12.32 -20.84
CA ASP A 1007 -9.44 13.35 -19.88
C ASP A 1007 -10.51 13.52 -18.80
N GLY A 1008 -10.30 12.87 -17.67
CA GLY A 1008 -11.33 12.69 -16.65
C GLY A 1008 -11.39 11.23 -16.22
N HIS A 1009 -12.61 10.72 -16.00
CA HIS A 1009 -12.91 9.30 -15.74
C HIS A 1009 -11.92 8.61 -14.78
N SER A 1010 -11.55 9.33 -13.72
CA SER A 1010 -10.55 8.93 -12.72
C SER A 1010 -11.02 9.28 -11.30
N ASP A 1011 -12.35 9.34 -11.08
CA ASP A 1011 -12.99 9.55 -9.77
C ASP A 1011 -14.29 8.74 -9.55
N GLY A 1012 -14.72 7.97 -10.56
CA GLY A 1012 -15.96 7.18 -10.51
C GLY A 1012 -17.25 8.01 -10.46
N GLN A 1013 -17.19 9.29 -10.86
CA GLN A 1013 -18.27 10.29 -10.78
C GLN A 1013 -18.37 11.18 -12.03
N GLN A 1014 -17.81 10.71 -13.13
CA GLN A 1014 -17.98 11.21 -14.48
C GLN A 1014 -18.64 10.10 -15.30
N ILE A 1015 -19.62 10.40 -16.17
CA ILE A 1015 -20.43 9.37 -16.83
C ILE A 1015 -20.81 9.79 -18.25
N ASP A 1016 -20.55 8.92 -19.22
CA ASP A 1016 -20.89 9.16 -20.63
C ASP A 1016 -22.22 8.49 -21.00
N MET A 1017 -23.19 9.28 -21.44
CA MET A 1017 -24.57 8.82 -21.63
C MET A 1017 -25.12 9.12 -23.02
N ARG A 1018 -25.99 8.25 -23.54
CA ARG A 1018 -26.69 8.53 -24.81
C ARG A 1018 -27.65 9.70 -24.66
N TYR A 1019 -27.78 10.51 -25.72
CA TYR A 1019 -28.88 11.47 -25.87
C TYR A 1019 -30.23 10.72 -25.85
N ALA A 1020 -31.30 11.39 -25.43
CA ALA A 1020 -32.65 10.85 -25.52
C ALA A 1020 -33.10 10.75 -26.98
N ASP A 1021 -33.76 9.66 -27.37
CA ASP A 1021 -34.11 9.42 -28.78
C ASP A 1021 -35.38 10.14 -29.28
N GLY A 1022 -36.05 10.90 -28.40
CA GLY A 1022 -37.30 11.59 -28.70
C GLY A 1022 -38.55 10.68 -28.73
N ALA A 1023 -38.40 9.37 -28.50
CA ALA A 1023 -39.49 8.40 -28.42
C ALA A 1023 -39.72 7.86 -26.99
N GLY A 1024 -39.05 8.45 -25.99
CA GLY A 1024 -39.10 8.04 -24.59
C GLY A 1024 -37.98 7.07 -24.18
N GLY A 1025 -36.99 6.83 -25.06
CA GLY A 1025 -35.86 5.95 -24.81
C GLY A 1025 -34.50 6.60 -25.11
N TYR A 1026 -33.51 5.73 -25.30
CA TYR A 1026 -32.10 6.06 -25.53
C TYR A 1026 -31.49 5.13 -26.60
N SER A 1027 -32.19 4.90 -27.72
CA SER A 1027 -31.65 4.13 -28.86
C SER A 1027 -30.27 4.66 -29.31
N ASP A 1028 -29.39 3.80 -29.83
CA ASP A 1028 -28.04 4.23 -30.23
C ASP A 1028 -28.06 5.20 -31.43
N GLU A 1029 -28.98 5.05 -32.38
CA GLU A 1029 -29.10 5.92 -33.56
C GLU A 1029 -29.28 7.40 -33.18
N LEU A 1030 -30.38 7.75 -32.51
CA LEU A 1030 -30.65 9.12 -32.07
C LEU A 1030 -30.05 9.45 -30.69
N GLY A 1031 -29.38 8.48 -30.08
CA GLY A 1031 -28.55 8.66 -28.89
C GLY A 1031 -27.14 9.14 -29.19
N GLY A 1032 -26.70 9.09 -30.46
CA GLY A 1032 -25.46 9.73 -30.94
C GLY A 1032 -24.45 8.82 -31.65
N LEU A 1033 -24.68 7.51 -31.79
CA LEU A 1033 -23.70 6.59 -32.40
C LEU A 1033 -23.16 7.10 -33.76
N GLY A 1034 -21.84 7.00 -33.99
CA GLY A 1034 -21.20 7.50 -35.20
C GLY A 1034 -21.19 9.03 -35.25
N ASN A 1035 -20.68 9.68 -34.19
CA ASN A 1035 -20.64 11.15 -34.01
C ASN A 1035 -21.94 11.88 -34.42
N GLY A 1036 -23.08 11.34 -34.00
CA GLY A 1036 -24.40 11.94 -34.19
C GLY A 1036 -24.91 11.94 -35.64
N ALA A 1037 -24.36 11.10 -36.53
CA ALA A 1037 -24.72 11.10 -37.95
C ALA A 1037 -26.24 10.98 -38.21
N ALA A 1038 -26.95 10.13 -37.47
CA ALA A 1038 -28.40 9.98 -37.61
C ALA A 1038 -29.19 11.19 -37.05
N ILE A 1039 -28.65 11.89 -36.05
CA ILE A 1039 -29.21 13.14 -35.51
C ILE A 1039 -29.06 14.25 -36.57
N LEU A 1040 -27.87 14.39 -37.17
CA LEU A 1040 -27.62 15.33 -38.26
C LEU A 1040 -28.52 15.04 -39.49
N GLN A 1041 -28.68 13.76 -39.86
CA GLN A 1041 -29.59 13.37 -40.93
C GLN A 1041 -31.05 13.74 -40.60
N LEU A 1042 -31.51 13.54 -39.37
CA LEU A 1042 -32.85 13.95 -38.93
C LEU A 1042 -33.04 15.48 -39.02
N ILE A 1043 -32.01 16.26 -38.66
CA ILE A 1043 -32.03 17.73 -38.78
C ILE A 1043 -32.15 18.16 -40.24
N ASN A 1044 -31.35 17.56 -41.13
CA ASN A 1044 -31.36 17.87 -42.57
C ASN A 1044 -32.66 17.44 -43.25
N ASP A 1045 -33.20 16.26 -42.91
CA ASP A 1045 -34.50 15.78 -43.38
C ASP A 1045 -35.63 16.74 -42.97
N ALA A 1046 -35.65 17.18 -41.70
CA ALA A 1046 -36.63 18.13 -41.20
C ALA A 1046 -36.51 19.51 -41.89
N GLN A 1047 -35.29 19.96 -42.19
CA GLN A 1047 -35.05 21.19 -42.95
C GLN A 1047 -35.63 21.07 -44.37
N ALA A 1048 -35.45 19.92 -45.03
CA ALA A 1048 -36.01 19.66 -46.34
C ALA A 1048 -37.55 19.62 -46.33
N GLU A 1049 -38.19 19.00 -45.33
CA GLU A 1049 -39.66 19.02 -45.16
C GLU A 1049 -40.21 20.44 -45.00
N VAL A 1050 -39.49 21.31 -44.29
CA VAL A 1050 -39.84 22.73 -44.11
C VAL A 1050 -39.66 23.51 -45.40
N ALA A 1051 -38.52 23.38 -46.08
CA ALA A 1051 -38.22 24.06 -47.32
C ALA A 1051 -39.18 23.67 -48.47
N ALA A 1052 -39.55 22.39 -48.55
CA ALA A 1052 -40.52 21.88 -49.53
C ALA A 1052 -41.98 22.20 -49.18
N GLY A 1053 -42.26 22.89 -48.06
CA GLY A 1053 -43.61 23.32 -47.69
C GLY A 1053 -44.60 22.20 -47.39
N LEU A 1054 -44.13 20.96 -47.10
CA LEU A 1054 -44.98 19.77 -47.08
C LEU A 1054 -46.15 19.87 -46.07
N PRO A 1055 -47.37 19.42 -46.41
CA PRO A 1055 -48.53 19.53 -45.51
C PRO A 1055 -48.42 18.64 -44.27
N LYS A 1056 -47.65 17.55 -44.34
CA LYS A 1056 -47.24 16.71 -43.20
C LYS A 1056 -45.72 16.76 -43.10
N LYS A 1057 -45.20 16.99 -41.89
CA LYS A 1057 -43.76 17.10 -41.61
C LYS A 1057 -43.34 16.14 -40.48
N PRO A 1058 -43.37 14.81 -40.69
CA PRO A 1058 -43.05 13.83 -39.65
C PRO A 1058 -41.60 13.89 -39.15
N LYS A 1059 -40.62 14.27 -39.98
CA LYS A 1059 -39.22 14.44 -39.55
C LYS A 1059 -39.07 15.68 -38.67
N LEU A 1060 -39.73 16.79 -39.01
CA LEU A 1060 -39.80 17.97 -38.15
C LEU A 1060 -40.44 17.64 -36.79
N ALA A 1061 -41.53 16.87 -36.77
CA ALA A 1061 -42.18 16.45 -35.54
C ALA A 1061 -41.26 15.57 -34.66
N ARG A 1062 -40.55 14.61 -35.28
CA ARG A 1062 -39.57 13.75 -34.57
C ARG A 1062 -38.36 14.55 -34.06
N LEU A 1063 -37.86 15.53 -34.82
CA LEU A 1063 -36.82 16.45 -34.39
C LEU A 1063 -37.28 17.31 -33.20
N GLY A 1064 -38.50 17.85 -33.25
CA GLY A 1064 -39.10 18.59 -32.15
C GLY A 1064 -39.17 17.76 -30.87
N ALA A 1065 -39.60 16.50 -30.97
CA ALA A 1065 -39.64 15.58 -29.83
C ALA A 1065 -38.23 15.26 -29.28
N TRP A 1066 -37.24 15.04 -30.15
CA TRP A 1066 -35.83 14.84 -29.76
C TRP A 1066 -35.26 16.07 -29.02
N ILE A 1067 -35.49 17.27 -29.55
CA ILE A 1067 -35.06 18.52 -28.90
C ILE A 1067 -35.75 18.70 -27.54
N THR A 1068 -37.06 18.48 -27.46
CA THR A 1068 -37.82 18.61 -26.20
C THR A 1068 -37.33 17.62 -25.13
N ALA A 1069 -37.11 16.36 -25.49
CA ALA A 1069 -36.64 15.34 -24.56
C ALA A 1069 -35.24 15.66 -24.02
N ASN A 1070 -34.31 16.05 -24.89
CA ASN A 1070 -32.94 16.38 -24.48
C ASN A 1070 -32.87 17.70 -23.69
N ARG A 1071 -33.62 18.74 -24.06
CA ARG A 1071 -33.73 19.97 -23.25
C ARG A 1071 -34.27 19.68 -21.84
N ALA A 1072 -35.31 18.85 -21.72
CA ALA A 1072 -35.87 18.48 -20.41
C ALA A 1072 -34.88 17.69 -19.55
N MET A 1073 -34.19 16.71 -20.14
CA MET A 1073 -33.12 15.94 -19.49
C MET A 1073 -31.98 16.85 -19.00
N LEU A 1074 -31.44 17.69 -19.87
CA LEU A 1074 -30.32 18.58 -19.55
C LEU A 1074 -30.73 19.65 -18.53
N THR A 1075 -31.94 20.21 -18.58
CA THR A 1075 -32.47 21.11 -17.54
C THR A 1075 -32.54 20.41 -16.18
N LEU A 1076 -33.00 19.15 -16.13
CA LEU A 1076 -33.12 18.39 -14.89
C LEU A 1076 -31.76 18.14 -14.26
N GLU A 1077 -30.80 17.57 -15.00
CA GLU A 1077 -29.52 17.17 -14.43
C GLU A 1077 -28.58 18.36 -14.20
N ALA A 1078 -28.54 19.37 -15.09
CA ALA A 1078 -27.73 20.57 -14.85
C ALA A 1078 -28.30 21.46 -13.72
N GLY A 1079 -29.58 21.30 -13.37
CA GLY A 1079 -30.22 21.96 -12.23
C GLY A 1079 -29.89 21.33 -10.87
N ALA A 1080 -29.35 20.10 -10.84
CA ALA A 1080 -29.03 19.42 -9.59
C ALA A 1080 -27.85 20.09 -8.86
N ALA A 1081 -27.92 20.13 -7.53
CA ALA A 1081 -26.85 20.66 -6.68
C ALA A 1081 -25.54 19.86 -6.84
N SER A 1082 -25.66 18.52 -6.91
CA SER A 1082 -24.54 17.58 -7.08
C SER A 1082 -23.87 17.62 -8.46
N THR A 1083 -24.50 18.16 -9.49
CA THR A 1083 -23.85 18.25 -10.82
C THR A 1083 -22.72 19.29 -10.78
N ARG A 1084 -21.54 18.93 -11.29
CA ARG A 1084 -20.43 19.89 -11.48
C ARG A 1084 -20.58 20.60 -12.81
N VAL A 1085 -20.61 19.81 -13.89
CA VAL A 1085 -20.74 20.28 -15.27
C VAL A 1085 -21.36 19.18 -16.14
N VAL A 1086 -22.07 19.58 -17.18
CA VAL A 1086 -22.58 18.72 -18.26
C VAL A 1086 -21.97 19.20 -19.56
N TYR A 1087 -21.36 18.30 -20.33
CA TYR A 1087 -20.85 18.62 -21.66
C TYR A 1087 -21.74 18.02 -22.75
N ILE A 1088 -22.01 18.83 -23.78
CA ILE A 1088 -22.74 18.44 -24.98
C ILE A 1088 -21.98 18.92 -26.22
N GLY A 1089 -22.20 18.23 -27.33
CA GLY A 1089 -21.48 18.51 -28.56
C GLY A 1089 -21.76 19.89 -29.17
N HIS A 1090 -20.75 20.40 -29.87
CA HIS A 1090 -20.80 21.64 -30.63
C HIS A 1090 -21.63 21.54 -31.94
N ARG A 1091 -21.45 22.50 -32.85
CA ARG A 1091 -22.02 22.50 -34.22
C ARG A 1091 -23.52 22.21 -34.25
N PHE A 1092 -23.95 21.14 -34.93
CA PHE A 1092 -25.37 20.83 -35.15
C PHE A 1092 -26.12 20.47 -33.87
N ILE A 1093 -25.45 19.91 -32.85
CA ILE A 1093 -26.05 19.65 -31.54
C ILE A 1093 -26.32 20.99 -30.83
N LYS A 1094 -25.34 21.91 -30.79
CA LYS A 1094 -25.50 23.29 -30.29
C LYS A 1094 -26.62 24.03 -31.01
N LEU A 1095 -26.60 24.07 -32.35
CA LEU A 1095 -27.60 24.77 -33.17
C LEU A 1095 -29.02 24.23 -32.91
N ALA A 1096 -29.21 22.91 -32.86
CA ALA A 1096 -30.53 22.33 -32.63
C ALA A 1096 -31.01 22.50 -31.17
N LEU A 1097 -30.16 22.19 -30.18
CA LEU A 1097 -30.55 22.20 -28.77
C LEU A 1097 -30.57 23.60 -28.15
N ILE A 1098 -29.57 24.43 -28.39
CA ILE A 1098 -29.47 25.77 -27.79
C ILE A 1098 -30.28 26.76 -28.61
N ASP A 1099 -29.94 26.92 -29.89
CA ASP A 1099 -30.53 27.98 -30.71
C ASP A 1099 -31.92 27.63 -31.23
N GLY A 1100 -32.23 26.34 -31.41
CA GLY A 1100 -33.41 25.94 -32.17
C GLY A 1100 -33.29 26.30 -33.66
N CYS A 1101 -32.09 26.13 -34.22
CA CYS A 1101 -31.77 26.40 -35.62
C CYS A 1101 -31.35 25.12 -36.36
N PHE A 1102 -31.60 25.08 -37.67
CA PHE A 1102 -31.12 23.97 -38.51
C PHE A 1102 -29.60 24.00 -38.69
N ALA A 1103 -29.02 22.81 -38.93
CA ALA A 1103 -27.57 22.63 -39.08
C ALA A 1103 -27.00 23.28 -40.34
N SER A 1104 -27.74 23.28 -41.46
CA SER A 1104 -27.22 23.85 -42.72
C SER A 1104 -27.47 25.37 -42.80
N PRO A 1105 -26.52 26.16 -43.35
CA PRO A 1105 -26.71 27.58 -43.63
C PRO A 1105 -28.00 27.86 -44.42
N PRO A 1106 -28.73 28.97 -44.14
CA PRO A 1106 -28.37 30.07 -43.25
C PRO A 1106 -28.78 29.87 -41.78
N HIS A 1107 -28.84 28.62 -41.28
CA HIS A 1107 -29.22 28.29 -39.90
C HIS A 1107 -30.59 28.86 -39.50
N ALA A 1108 -31.58 28.69 -40.38
CA ALA A 1108 -32.94 29.15 -40.14
C ALA A 1108 -33.55 28.50 -38.87
N ARG A 1109 -34.44 29.23 -38.20
CA ARG A 1109 -35.18 28.73 -37.03
C ARG A 1109 -35.99 27.48 -37.38
N ILE A 1110 -35.92 26.48 -36.53
CA ILE A 1110 -36.75 25.28 -36.58
C ILE A 1110 -38.18 25.68 -36.17
N PRO A 1111 -39.21 25.47 -37.00
CA PRO A 1111 -40.57 25.89 -36.66
C PRO A 1111 -41.08 25.25 -35.37
N GLY A 1112 -41.59 26.08 -34.45
CA GLY A 1112 -42.08 25.63 -33.14
C GLY A 1112 -41.00 25.43 -32.06
N VAL A 1113 -39.71 25.61 -32.39
CA VAL A 1113 -38.61 25.46 -31.42
C VAL A 1113 -38.00 26.84 -31.13
N PRO A 1114 -38.21 27.42 -29.93
CA PRO A 1114 -37.58 28.68 -29.54
C PRO A 1114 -36.10 28.45 -29.16
N VAL A 1115 -35.35 29.55 -29.04
CA VAL A 1115 -34.06 29.58 -28.31
C VAL A 1115 -34.29 29.04 -26.89
N TRP A 1116 -33.38 28.21 -26.41
CA TRP A 1116 -33.41 27.67 -25.06
C TRP A 1116 -32.55 28.52 -24.12
N THR A 1117 -33.09 28.83 -22.94
CA THR A 1117 -32.29 29.35 -21.83
C THR A 1117 -31.38 28.24 -21.31
N LYS A 1118 -30.18 28.11 -21.88
CA LYS A 1118 -29.19 27.10 -21.52
C LYS A 1118 -28.90 27.14 -20.01
N PRO A 1119 -29.04 26.02 -19.26
CA PRO A 1119 -28.66 25.97 -17.86
C PRO A 1119 -27.17 26.26 -17.67
N LEU A 1120 -26.83 26.93 -16.56
CA LEU A 1120 -25.49 27.46 -16.33
C LEU A 1120 -24.37 26.40 -16.31
N LYS A 1121 -24.68 25.19 -15.84
CA LYS A 1121 -23.75 24.05 -15.79
C LYS A 1121 -23.65 23.27 -17.11
N VAL A 1122 -24.36 23.67 -18.18
CA VAL A 1122 -24.23 23.03 -19.52
C VAL A 1122 -23.16 23.77 -20.33
N SER A 1123 -22.06 23.09 -20.58
CA SER A 1123 -20.95 23.54 -21.42
C SER A 1123 -21.05 22.89 -22.80
N ILE A 1124 -20.64 23.65 -23.83
CA ILE A 1124 -20.56 23.16 -25.21
C ILE A 1124 -19.10 22.81 -25.50
N ASP A 1125 -18.87 21.64 -26.08
CA ASP A 1125 -17.53 21.08 -26.28
C ASP A 1125 -17.34 20.55 -27.72
N PRO A 1126 -16.13 20.57 -28.31
CA PRO A 1126 -15.88 20.02 -29.64
C PRO A 1126 -16.15 18.53 -29.80
N SER A 1127 -16.04 17.75 -28.72
CA SER A 1127 -16.32 16.31 -28.72
C SER A 1127 -17.81 16.08 -28.38
N HIS A 1128 -18.22 15.05 -27.65
CA HIS A 1128 -19.62 14.91 -27.19
C HIS A 1128 -20.72 14.94 -28.28
N LEU A 1129 -20.38 14.65 -29.55
CA LEU A 1129 -21.38 14.47 -30.62
C LEU A 1129 -22.09 13.12 -30.52
N HIS A 1130 -21.45 12.13 -29.87
CA HIS A 1130 -21.94 10.76 -29.78
C HIS A 1130 -22.55 10.35 -28.44
N HIS A 1131 -22.38 11.19 -27.42
CA HIS A 1131 -22.93 11.03 -26.07
C HIS A 1131 -22.99 12.43 -25.41
N TRP A 1132 -23.57 12.56 -24.22
CA TRP A 1132 -23.41 13.71 -23.34
C TRP A 1132 -22.74 13.27 -22.04
N HIS A 1133 -21.76 14.04 -21.58
CA HIS A 1133 -20.96 13.71 -20.40
C HIS A 1133 -21.52 14.44 -19.19
N LEU A 1134 -21.62 13.73 -18.06
CA LEU A 1134 -22.01 14.30 -16.76
C LEU A 1134 -20.91 14.12 -15.74
N SER A 1135 -20.35 15.23 -15.27
CA SER A 1135 -19.47 15.30 -14.12
C SER A 1135 -20.27 15.68 -12.88
N MET A 1136 -20.21 14.88 -11.82
CA MET A 1136 -20.97 15.09 -10.58
C MET A 1136 -20.11 14.96 -9.31
N THR A 1137 -20.63 15.46 -8.21
CA THR A 1137 -20.18 15.26 -6.83
C THR A 1137 -21.19 14.34 -6.17
N ALA A 1138 -20.99 13.03 -6.35
CA ALA A 1138 -21.67 11.96 -5.63
C ALA A 1138 -20.75 11.46 -4.50
N HIS A 1139 -20.35 12.41 -3.65
CA HIS A 1139 -19.60 12.19 -2.42
C HIS A 1139 -20.53 12.12 -1.19
N PRO A 1140 -20.05 11.56 -0.07
CA PRO A 1140 -20.70 11.60 1.24
C PRO A 1140 -20.70 12.99 1.86
#